data_AF-A0AAD5EYZ5-F1
#
_entry.id   AF-A0AAD5EYZ5-F1
#
_cell.length_a   1.000
_cell.length_b   1.000
_cell.length_c   1.000
_cell.angle_alpha   90.00
_cell.angle_beta   90.00
_cell.angle_gamma   90.00
#
_symmetry.space_group_name_H-M   'P 1'
#
loop_
_entity.id
_entity.type
_entity.pdbx_description
1 polymer ?
#
loop_
_entity_poly.entity_id
_entity_poly.type
_entity_poly.pdbx_seq_one_letter_code
_entity_poly.pdbx_strand_id
1 'polypeptide(L)'
;MDDLRISDEDFSSRLETIIRALGPVQSDASTSSSDAAEALFLDRQATNAARRRLHRNDELGNKLNDQEIHLRLHVVDVSPLLDPELAWRQLLAADTLLERYETRSRDMLDLEQSISCLESASSLIEEGNELFPDYLVVYGRVHRCHFDVTQDPFELGRIIQTLASFLHVVDGNPMLLQVYSSLLMNQFKFSARQQDLHAAIERAEAVRNHVDAGVDIRIFALTNLAEFLPDLPDLQIGDGGTHLDRAVARGLEARELAQRPDHHVANVAIVYGSLSYAHYRRYAHSRRPTDLQQALENGKRAIELCEDGHLDKARWTNHLGLIYIAHFHHLADRSSLENATSLFQKAIELSSEHGQIRGLALSNLADALASRFDLTGETEALDIAVLKYRAAAEQINPHVVKSASNLQNLGSILITAYYRHLASEYLDEAVDVLNRALQGYPVGHVDIGFTHSLLCKALTNKHKHLESCRRENIIQSAIDHGTKSILLVGENDPRMHLLLDTLSAAHVTNWKENREEKANLEKAIEFSRKCLDATPQDSSERARLLGSLSGLLVEQLFDNDPDADGSTFTEPLSLYTEAVNLPNGSPLMRIHAARQAVRILTNQHRWEEAKPISLAAMQLLPQVCGKYQSLQDQQQVVSQTSGLASEVCSVLLQLGEPDEALTQLEAGRAMILGFSMDNTDEVSELQETDKGLANEFLDIKAKLHIPSDLQSSNLGEVRLQERRAAEADLANCLEKIRNLDGHQDFLREPPVDRLKSCTKEGIVVLVNTSYLRSDSIILVGSHTLVVPLPGLELHKVVDFRVQLISGFSTVDFPVKRAIQIVSKKVPKQARQPSPGLAGWLWDNCVQPVFEELRRYGAMTSDGKPPRIWWIGSGSAAGFPFHAATSDTRPDQDALSLSVSSYTPSIKALLHARQRSNRSRALRRKTNQEELELTIVTMETTPGNHAPLPAVRKEKEVIAGLTNGKWKCTHLPQSTSSLALQAVTMSDIVHFACHGVADRDDPSQSHLVLEKPTKDGSTKEVDKLTVPQLLALTNLQKPWIAFLSACTTASMGTFRLGDEGLHMSGALQIAGFSHVIGSLWPVEDDVGVEIARAFYENLIGVVPGSVDDEMVAFALREAVIKVRQHYPSSWTRWAAYIHSGA
;
A
#
# COMPACT_ATOMS: atom_id res chain seq x y z
N MET A 1 -42.45 -22.02 -23.97
CA MET A 1 -42.65 -20.65 -23.48
C MET A 1 -44.02 -20.17 -23.97
N ASP A 2 -45.07 -20.92 -23.62
CA ASP A 2 -46.46 -20.62 -24.01
C ASP A 2 -47.32 -20.11 -22.82
N ASP A 3 -46.74 -19.94 -21.62
CA ASP A 3 -47.50 -19.65 -20.39
C ASP A 3 -47.10 -18.35 -19.64
N LEU A 4 -46.39 -17.41 -20.28
CA LEU A 4 -46.02 -16.11 -19.67
C LEU A 4 -47.02 -14.98 -19.96
N ARG A 5 -48.09 -15.27 -20.67
CA ARG A 5 -49.25 -14.39 -20.81
C ARG A 5 -50.30 -14.88 -19.83
N ILE A 6 -51.05 -13.97 -19.23
CA ILE A 6 -52.34 -14.30 -18.63
C ILE A 6 -53.03 -15.24 -19.63
N SER A 7 -53.22 -16.51 -19.22
CA SER A 7 -53.40 -17.68 -20.10
C SER A 7 -53.84 -17.33 -21.51
N ASP A 8 -52.94 -17.38 -22.49
CA ASP A 8 -53.23 -16.96 -23.87
C ASP A 8 -54.42 -17.75 -24.46
N GLU A 9 -54.71 -18.95 -23.94
CA GLU A 9 -55.93 -19.69 -24.29
C GLU A 9 -57.21 -19.03 -23.79
N ASP A 10 -57.28 -18.51 -22.56
CA ASP A 10 -58.49 -17.87 -22.01
C ASP A 10 -58.59 -16.39 -22.44
N PHE A 11 -57.44 -15.73 -22.66
CA PHE A 11 -57.31 -14.38 -23.22
C PHE A 11 -57.67 -14.36 -24.71
N SER A 12 -57.10 -15.27 -25.51
CA SER A 12 -57.42 -15.41 -26.93
C SER A 12 -58.81 -16.01 -27.12
N SER A 13 -59.27 -16.90 -26.24
CA SER A 13 -60.68 -17.36 -26.20
C SER A 13 -61.65 -16.23 -25.89
N ARG A 14 -61.39 -15.36 -24.89
CA ARG A 14 -62.23 -14.19 -24.61
C ARG A 14 -62.20 -13.17 -25.73
N LEU A 15 -61.03 -12.87 -26.30
CA LEU A 15 -60.90 -11.97 -27.44
C LEU A 15 -61.58 -12.55 -28.69
N GLU A 16 -61.43 -13.85 -28.96
CA GLU A 16 -62.15 -14.57 -30.02
C GLU A 16 -63.64 -14.66 -29.75
N THR A 17 -64.07 -14.78 -28.49
CA THR A 17 -65.48 -14.81 -28.08
C THR A 17 -66.11 -13.43 -28.27
N ILE A 18 -65.42 -12.35 -27.93
CA ILE A 18 -65.81 -10.96 -28.19
C ILE A 18 -65.81 -10.68 -29.71
N ILE A 19 -64.78 -11.14 -30.44
CA ILE A 19 -64.70 -11.03 -31.91
C ILE A 19 -65.82 -11.85 -32.60
N ARG A 20 -66.17 -13.03 -32.09
CA ARG A 20 -67.27 -13.87 -32.60
C ARG A 20 -68.65 -13.33 -32.22
N ALA A 21 -68.81 -12.73 -31.03
CA ALA A 21 -70.05 -12.11 -30.59
C ALA A 21 -70.42 -10.84 -31.39
N LEU A 22 -69.41 -10.16 -31.98
CA LEU A 22 -69.60 -8.93 -32.73
C LEU A 22 -69.88 -9.12 -34.23
N GLY A 23 -69.78 -10.34 -34.77
CA GLY A 23 -70.02 -10.63 -36.19
C GLY A 23 -69.12 -9.85 -37.18
N PRO A 24 -69.22 -10.11 -38.49
CA PRO A 24 -68.52 -9.30 -39.48
C PRO A 24 -69.14 -7.90 -39.56
N VAL A 25 -68.31 -6.87 -39.64
CA VAL A 25 -68.74 -5.49 -39.86
C VAL A 25 -69.43 -5.41 -41.23
N GLN A 26 -70.76 -5.45 -41.24
CA GLN A 26 -71.52 -4.80 -42.30
C GLN A 26 -71.56 -3.31 -41.96
N SER A 27 -71.15 -2.52 -42.93
CA SER A 27 -71.22 -1.08 -42.93
C SER A 27 -72.67 -0.62 -42.90
N ASP A 28 -73.29 -0.58 -41.71
CA ASP A 28 -74.47 0.25 -41.49
C ASP A 28 -74.32 0.97 -40.16
N ALA A 29 -73.87 2.21 -40.29
CA ALA A 29 -73.82 3.18 -39.24
C ALA A 29 -75.26 3.50 -38.79
N SER A 30 -75.69 2.94 -37.66
CA SER A 30 -76.60 3.66 -36.77
C SER A 30 -76.61 3.05 -35.37
N THR A 31 -76.28 3.90 -34.39
CA THR A 31 -76.51 3.74 -32.93
C THR A 31 -75.55 2.87 -32.11
N SER A 32 -74.26 3.23 -32.09
CA SER A 32 -73.38 3.20 -30.90
C SER A 32 -72.36 4.34 -31.02
N SER A 33 -71.90 4.94 -29.92
CA SER A 33 -70.99 6.11 -29.92
C SER A 33 -69.76 5.89 -30.82
N SER A 34 -69.29 6.94 -31.53
CA SER A 34 -68.11 6.85 -32.42
C SER A 34 -66.88 6.29 -31.72
N ASP A 35 -66.75 6.59 -30.43
CA ASP A 35 -65.56 6.33 -29.63
C ASP A 35 -65.43 4.83 -29.27
N ALA A 36 -66.55 4.12 -29.07
CA ALA A 36 -66.54 2.68 -28.78
C ALA A 36 -66.16 1.83 -30.01
N ALA A 37 -66.56 2.27 -31.21
CA ALA A 37 -66.18 1.62 -32.46
C ALA A 37 -64.69 1.86 -32.80
N GLU A 38 -64.17 3.05 -32.46
CA GLU A 38 -62.76 3.40 -32.58
C GLU A 38 -61.87 2.60 -31.62
N ALA A 39 -62.26 2.50 -30.33
CA ALA A 39 -61.56 1.69 -29.34
C ALA A 39 -61.43 0.22 -29.77
N LEU A 40 -62.52 -0.39 -30.25
CA LEU A 40 -62.53 -1.77 -30.73
C LEU A 40 -61.62 -1.98 -31.98
N PHE A 41 -61.57 -0.99 -32.87
CA PHE A 41 -60.70 -1.05 -34.05
C PHE A 41 -59.21 -0.98 -33.65
N LEU A 42 -58.87 -0.09 -32.73
CA LEU A 42 -57.51 0.04 -32.21
C LEU A 42 -57.08 -1.20 -31.41
N ASP A 43 -57.98 -1.83 -30.62
CA ASP A 43 -57.72 -3.10 -29.93
C ASP A 43 -57.34 -4.23 -30.91
N ARG A 44 -58.05 -4.33 -32.04
CA ARG A 44 -57.72 -5.28 -33.11
C ARG A 44 -56.36 -4.99 -33.72
N GLN A 45 -55.99 -3.72 -33.89
CA GLN A 45 -54.66 -3.37 -34.41
C GLN A 45 -53.55 -3.70 -33.40
N ALA A 46 -53.74 -3.36 -32.12
CA ALA A 46 -52.79 -3.69 -31.05
C ALA A 46 -52.57 -5.20 -30.96
N THR A 47 -53.65 -5.98 -30.97
CA THR A 47 -53.59 -7.45 -30.95
C THR A 47 -52.88 -8.02 -32.19
N ASN A 48 -53.11 -7.45 -33.36
CA ASN A 48 -52.40 -7.86 -34.58
C ASN A 48 -50.91 -7.52 -34.54
N ALA A 49 -50.53 -6.39 -33.95
CA ALA A 49 -49.14 -6.05 -33.70
C ALA A 49 -48.50 -7.05 -32.73
N ALA A 50 -49.18 -7.37 -31.62
CA ALA A 50 -48.76 -8.39 -30.64
C ALA A 50 -48.57 -9.77 -31.27
N ARG A 51 -49.50 -10.19 -32.14
CA ARG A 51 -49.43 -11.48 -32.86
C ARG A 51 -48.29 -11.51 -33.88
N ARG A 52 -47.98 -10.39 -34.54
CA ARG A 52 -46.85 -10.29 -35.47
C ARG A 52 -45.51 -10.22 -34.76
N ARG A 53 -45.50 -9.65 -33.54
CA ARG A 53 -44.37 -9.66 -32.61
C ARG A 53 -44.09 -11.05 -32.05
N LEU A 54 -45.11 -11.90 -31.94
CA LEU A 54 -45.00 -13.26 -31.41
C LEU A 54 -43.82 -14.01 -32.07
N HIS A 55 -42.89 -14.48 -31.24
CA HIS A 55 -41.64 -15.17 -31.62
C HIS A 55 -40.60 -14.33 -32.40
N ARG A 56 -40.68 -13.00 -32.39
CA ARG A 56 -39.68 -12.11 -32.99
C ARG A 56 -38.88 -11.35 -31.93
N ASN A 57 -37.59 -11.65 -31.87
CA ASN A 57 -36.62 -10.97 -30.99
C ASN A 57 -35.65 -10.08 -31.78
N ASP A 58 -36.05 -9.63 -32.97
CA ASP A 58 -35.27 -8.78 -33.87
C ASP A 58 -35.73 -7.31 -33.81
N GLU A 59 -35.03 -6.42 -34.54
CA GLU A 59 -35.38 -4.99 -34.61
C GLU A 59 -36.82 -4.74 -35.08
N LEU A 60 -37.39 -5.67 -35.85
CA LEU A 60 -38.77 -5.59 -36.32
C LEU A 60 -39.76 -6.00 -35.22
N GLY A 61 -39.46 -7.00 -34.40
CA GLY A 61 -40.20 -7.31 -33.18
C GLY A 61 -40.25 -6.12 -32.22
N ASN A 62 -39.12 -5.41 -32.07
CA ASN A 62 -39.01 -4.18 -31.27
C ASN A 62 -39.91 -3.05 -31.79
N LYS A 63 -39.92 -2.80 -33.10
CA LYS A 63 -40.81 -1.80 -33.72
C LYS A 63 -42.30 -2.17 -33.56
N LEU A 64 -42.61 -3.47 -33.63
CA LEU A 64 -43.97 -3.97 -33.41
C LEU A 64 -44.41 -3.84 -31.94
N ASN A 65 -43.49 -3.97 -30.98
CA ASN A 65 -43.76 -3.72 -29.55
C ASN A 65 -44.04 -2.24 -29.27
N ASP A 66 -43.24 -1.33 -29.84
CA ASP A 66 -43.48 0.13 -29.71
C ASP A 66 -44.83 0.53 -30.35
N GLN A 67 -45.15 -0.07 -31.50
CA GLN A 67 -46.45 0.10 -32.16
C GLN A 67 -47.60 -0.45 -31.30
N GLU A 68 -47.43 -1.62 -30.71
CA GLU A 68 -48.42 -2.25 -29.81
C GLU A 68 -48.72 -1.34 -28.61
N ILE A 69 -47.70 -0.84 -27.92
CA ILE A 69 -47.84 0.04 -26.76
C ILE A 69 -48.55 1.34 -27.12
N HIS A 70 -48.13 1.99 -28.21
CA HIS A 70 -48.78 3.22 -28.68
C HIS A 70 -50.26 2.97 -28.98
N LEU A 71 -50.60 1.84 -29.61
CA LEU A 71 -51.99 1.50 -29.90
C LEU A 71 -52.77 1.22 -28.61
N ARG A 72 -52.20 0.49 -27.64
CA ARG A 72 -52.86 0.16 -26.36
C ARG A 72 -53.12 1.40 -25.50
N LEU A 73 -52.15 2.31 -25.40
CA LEU A 73 -52.36 3.58 -24.69
C LEU A 73 -53.43 4.43 -25.37
N HIS A 74 -53.41 4.51 -26.70
CA HIS A 74 -54.41 5.25 -27.45
C HIS A 74 -55.82 4.66 -27.27
N VAL A 75 -55.96 3.32 -27.22
CA VAL A 75 -57.24 2.66 -26.91
C VAL A 75 -57.75 3.09 -25.53
N VAL A 76 -56.88 3.13 -24.52
CA VAL A 76 -57.25 3.55 -23.16
C VAL A 76 -57.75 4.99 -23.15
N ASP A 77 -57.09 5.88 -23.88
CA ASP A 77 -57.46 7.31 -23.94
C ASP A 77 -58.82 7.58 -24.60
N VAL A 78 -59.18 6.81 -25.64
CA VAL A 78 -60.45 6.99 -26.37
C VAL A 78 -61.62 6.18 -25.77
N SER A 79 -61.36 5.33 -24.77
CA SER A 79 -62.38 4.48 -24.15
C SER A 79 -63.27 5.28 -23.17
N PRO A 80 -64.61 5.23 -23.30
CA PRO A 80 -65.52 5.92 -22.37
C PRO A 80 -65.39 5.41 -20.92
N LEU A 81 -65.59 6.29 -19.93
CA LEU A 81 -65.52 5.95 -18.49
C LEU A 81 -66.50 4.85 -18.04
N LEU A 82 -67.59 4.62 -18.78
CA LEU A 82 -68.59 3.59 -18.51
C LEU A 82 -68.39 2.33 -19.37
N ASP A 83 -67.29 2.23 -20.11
CA ASP A 83 -66.99 1.06 -20.92
C ASP A 83 -66.61 -0.14 -20.02
N PRO A 84 -67.36 -1.26 -20.06
CA PRO A 84 -67.09 -2.44 -19.24
C PRO A 84 -65.70 -3.06 -19.50
N GLU A 85 -65.07 -2.80 -20.65
CA GLU A 85 -63.75 -3.33 -21.01
C GLU A 85 -62.59 -2.37 -20.67
N LEU A 86 -62.88 -1.19 -20.10
CA LEU A 86 -61.85 -0.18 -19.78
C LEU A 86 -60.82 -0.72 -18.77
N ALA A 87 -61.28 -1.39 -17.71
CA ALA A 87 -60.42 -1.97 -16.67
C ALA A 87 -59.42 -2.99 -17.25
N TRP A 88 -59.90 -3.81 -18.18
CA TRP A 88 -59.08 -4.78 -18.91
C TRP A 88 -58.03 -4.12 -19.79
N ARG A 89 -58.42 -3.10 -20.58
CA ARG A 89 -57.51 -2.37 -21.47
C ARG A 89 -56.40 -1.66 -20.69
N GLN A 90 -56.74 -1.08 -19.54
CA GLN A 90 -55.77 -0.44 -18.65
C GLN A 90 -54.77 -1.45 -18.08
N LEU A 91 -55.24 -2.60 -17.62
CA LEU A 91 -54.37 -3.68 -17.13
C LEU A 91 -53.43 -4.20 -18.22
N LEU A 92 -53.95 -4.37 -19.44
CA LEU A 92 -53.19 -4.87 -20.57
C LEU A 92 -52.17 -3.86 -21.10
N ALA A 93 -52.50 -2.57 -21.08
CA ALA A 93 -51.55 -1.50 -21.37
C ALA A 93 -50.42 -1.47 -20.33
N ALA A 94 -50.76 -1.62 -19.04
CA ALA A 94 -49.78 -1.70 -17.96
C ALA A 94 -48.81 -2.88 -18.12
N ASP A 95 -49.31 -4.08 -18.41
CA ASP A 95 -48.48 -5.27 -18.59
C ASP A 95 -47.59 -5.18 -19.84
N THR A 96 -48.09 -4.59 -20.94
CA THR A 96 -47.29 -4.42 -22.17
C THR A 96 -46.15 -3.40 -21.98
N LEU A 97 -46.41 -2.32 -21.22
CA LEU A 97 -45.39 -1.35 -20.82
C LEU A 97 -44.33 -1.99 -19.92
N LEU A 98 -44.76 -2.79 -18.94
CA LEU A 98 -43.88 -3.55 -18.07
C LEU A 98 -43.01 -4.53 -18.88
N GLU A 99 -43.58 -5.22 -19.85
CA GLU A 99 -42.86 -6.15 -20.71
C GLU A 99 -41.76 -5.43 -21.51
N ARG A 100 -42.04 -4.24 -22.05
CA ARG A 100 -41.00 -3.42 -22.72
C ARG A 100 -39.91 -2.99 -21.75
N TYR A 101 -40.28 -2.60 -20.54
CA TYR A 101 -39.32 -2.27 -19.49
C TYR A 101 -38.40 -3.45 -19.16
N GLU A 102 -38.96 -4.64 -18.93
CA GLU A 102 -38.22 -5.83 -18.51
C GLU A 102 -37.30 -6.35 -19.62
N THR A 103 -37.74 -6.31 -20.88
CA THR A 103 -37.06 -6.89 -22.05
C THR A 103 -36.14 -5.95 -22.80
N ARG A 104 -36.36 -4.62 -22.76
CA ARG A 104 -35.67 -3.68 -23.66
C ARG A 104 -35.33 -2.33 -23.05
N SER A 105 -36.34 -1.54 -22.67
CA SER A 105 -36.16 -0.10 -22.50
C SER A 105 -35.45 0.25 -21.20
N ARG A 106 -35.77 -0.48 -20.12
CA ARG A 106 -35.46 -0.10 -18.73
C ARG A 106 -35.72 1.39 -18.45
N ASP A 107 -36.63 2.00 -19.22
CA ASP A 107 -36.98 3.41 -19.13
C ASP A 107 -37.93 3.58 -17.94
N MET A 108 -37.56 4.47 -17.03
CA MET A 108 -38.40 4.77 -15.87
C MET A 108 -39.79 5.28 -16.30
N LEU A 109 -39.88 5.93 -17.46
CA LEU A 109 -41.14 6.38 -18.02
C LEU A 109 -42.12 5.23 -18.29
N ASP A 110 -41.62 4.06 -18.72
CA ASP A 110 -42.48 2.88 -18.96
C ASP A 110 -43.06 2.34 -17.66
N LEU A 111 -42.26 2.33 -16.58
CA LEU A 111 -42.74 1.94 -15.25
C LEU A 111 -43.74 2.95 -14.69
N GLU A 112 -43.44 4.25 -14.79
CA GLU A 112 -44.35 5.30 -14.32
C GLU A 112 -45.69 5.28 -15.07
N GLN A 113 -45.66 5.08 -16.39
CA GLN A 113 -46.87 4.93 -17.20
C GLN A 113 -47.63 3.63 -16.85
N SER A 114 -46.92 2.53 -16.60
CA SER A 114 -47.54 1.27 -16.18
C SER A 114 -48.22 1.40 -14.81
N ILE A 115 -47.57 2.05 -13.84
CA ILE A 115 -48.15 2.37 -12.53
C ILE A 115 -49.39 3.25 -12.68
N SER A 116 -49.35 4.30 -13.50
CA SER A 116 -50.50 5.17 -13.76
C SER A 116 -51.70 4.42 -14.34
N CYS A 117 -51.46 3.48 -15.28
CA CYS A 117 -52.49 2.58 -15.80
C CYS A 117 -53.09 1.68 -14.71
N LEU A 118 -52.27 1.12 -13.81
CA LEU A 118 -52.73 0.30 -12.68
C LEU A 118 -53.51 1.09 -11.63
N GLU A 119 -53.09 2.31 -11.32
CA GLU A 119 -53.80 3.20 -10.40
C GLU A 119 -55.19 3.53 -10.96
N SER A 120 -55.29 3.80 -12.26
CA SER A 120 -56.56 4.03 -12.94
C SER A 120 -57.45 2.77 -12.89
N ALA A 121 -56.89 1.59 -13.15
CA ALA A 121 -57.60 0.31 -13.10
C ALA A 121 -58.07 -0.09 -11.69
N SER A 122 -57.34 0.33 -10.64
CA SER A 122 -57.66 -0.01 -9.24
C SER A 122 -59.05 0.45 -8.80
N SER A 123 -59.57 1.51 -9.43
CA SER A 123 -60.91 2.04 -9.16
C SER A 123 -62.06 1.20 -9.75
N LEU A 124 -61.73 0.27 -10.66
CA LEU A 124 -62.68 -0.55 -11.41
C LEU A 124 -62.55 -2.06 -11.09
N ILE A 125 -61.43 -2.49 -10.53
CA ILE A 125 -61.12 -3.89 -10.21
C ILE A 125 -61.09 -4.09 -8.68
N GLU A 126 -62.24 -4.44 -8.10
CA GLU A 126 -62.39 -4.74 -6.67
C GLU A 126 -62.24 -6.25 -6.37
N GLU A 127 -62.08 -6.59 -5.07
CA GLU A 127 -62.03 -7.97 -4.58
C GLU A 127 -63.34 -8.72 -4.93
N GLY A 128 -63.24 -9.73 -5.79
CA GLY A 128 -64.39 -10.46 -6.38
C GLY A 128 -64.59 -10.24 -7.87
N ASN A 129 -63.89 -9.28 -8.48
CA ASN A 129 -63.79 -9.15 -9.94
C ASN A 129 -62.89 -10.27 -10.51
N GLU A 130 -63.26 -10.84 -11.65
CA GLU A 130 -62.51 -11.93 -12.30
C GLU A 130 -61.09 -11.51 -12.72
N LEU A 131 -60.84 -10.22 -12.98
CA LEU A 131 -59.52 -9.67 -13.32
C LEU A 131 -58.62 -9.39 -12.11
N PHE A 132 -59.15 -9.55 -10.89
CA PHE A 132 -58.45 -9.16 -9.66
C PHE A 132 -57.13 -9.93 -9.43
N PRO A 133 -57.04 -11.26 -9.67
CA PRO A 133 -55.76 -11.97 -9.55
C PRO A 133 -54.70 -11.46 -10.54
N ASP A 134 -55.08 -11.21 -11.79
CA ASP A 134 -54.18 -10.71 -12.84
C ASP A 134 -53.72 -9.27 -12.55
N TYR A 135 -54.63 -8.44 -12.03
CA TYR A 135 -54.30 -7.12 -11.53
C TYR A 135 -53.20 -7.17 -10.46
N LEU A 136 -53.32 -8.06 -9.47
CA LEU A 136 -52.33 -8.22 -8.42
C LEU A 136 -50.97 -8.71 -8.97
N VAL A 137 -50.96 -9.54 -10.03
CA VAL A 137 -49.72 -10.00 -10.68
C VAL A 137 -48.97 -8.84 -11.31
N VAL A 138 -49.66 -8.05 -12.13
CA VAL A 138 -49.05 -6.88 -12.80
C VAL A 138 -48.66 -5.84 -11.76
N TYR A 139 -49.50 -5.58 -10.76
CA TYR A 139 -49.18 -4.71 -9.62
C TYR A 139 -47.89 -5.14 -8.92
N GLY A 140 -47.78 -6.40 -8.52
CA GLY A 140 -46.60 -6.92 -7.84
C GLY A 140 -45.33 -6.83 -8.70
N ARG A 141 -45.42 -7.18 -9.99
CA ARG A 141 -44.26 -7.13 -10.91
C ARG A 141 -43.80 -5.71 -11.19
N VAL A 142 -44.72 -4.80 -11.53
CA VAL A 142 -44.41 -3.39 -11.82
C VAL A 142 -43.76 -2.73 -10.62
N HIS A 143 -44.36 -2.89 -9.44
CA HIS A 143 -43.83 -2.29 -8.23
C HIS A 143 -42.52 -2.93 -7.74
N ARG A 144 -42.30 -4.23 -8.00
CA ARG A 144 -40.99 -4.86 -7.79
C ARG A 144 -39.93 -4.24 -8.71
N CYS A 145 -40.24 -4.06 -10.00
CA CYS A 145 -39.33 -3.44 -10.96
C CYS A 145 -39.06 -1.96 -10.64
N HIS A 146 -40.08 -1.22 -10.20
CA HIS A 146 -39.94 0.14 -9.73
C HIS A 146 -39.05 0.21 -8.50
N PHE A 147 -39.27 -0.66 -7.51
CA PHE A 147 -38.40 -0.80 -6.35
C PHE A 147 -36.95 -1.16 -6.73
N ASP A 148 -36.72 -2.04 -7.72
CA ASP A 148 -35.37 -2.38 -8.17
C ASP A 148 -34.58 -1.13 -8.64
N VAL A 149 -35.28 -0.10 -9.13
CA VAL A 149 -34.71 1.20 -9.52
C VAL A 149 -34.65 2.19 -8.36
N THR A 150 -35.76 2.41 -7.65
CA THR A 150 -35.89 3.44 -6.61
C THR A 150 -35.21 3.07 -5.31
N GLN A 151 -35.15 1.78 -5.00
CA GLN A 151 -34.64 1.22 -3.75
C GLN A 151 -35.28 1.87 -2.50
N ASP A 152 -36.55 2.29 -2.61
CA ASP A 152 -37.29 2.90 -1.51
C ASP A 152 -37.87 1.82 -0.57
N PRO A 153 -37.36 1.70 0.68
CA PRO A 153 -37.86 0.70 1.62
C PRO A 153 -39.31 0.94 2.06
N PHE A 154 -39.81 2.19 2.00
CA PHE A 154 -41.19 2.49 2.33
C PHE A 154 -42.15 1.99 1.25
N GLU A 155 -41.78 2.17 -0.02
CA GLU A 155 -42.48 1.59 -1.15
C GLU A 155 -42.55 0.07 -1.02
N LEU A 156 -41.40 -0.58 -0.77
CA LEU A 156 -41.31 -2.03 -0.58
C LEU A 156 -42.25 -2.53 0.53
N GLY A 157 -42.22 -1.87 1.69
CA GLY A 157 -43.09 -2.21 2.82
C GLY A 157 -44.56 -2.09 2.48
N ARG A 158 -44.96 -1.03 1.74
CA ARG A 158 -46.34 -0.85 1.28
C ARG A 158 -46.77 -1.94 0.32
N ILE A 159 -45.94 -2.31 -0.66
CA ILE A 159 -46.25 -3.37 -1.62
C ILE A 159 -46.46 -4.71 -0.91
N ILE A 160 -45.55 -5.07 0.00
CA ILE A 160 -45.64 -6.31 0.78
C ILE A 160 -46.89 -6.32 1.65
N GLN A 161 -47.25 -5.20 2.28
CA GLN A 161 -48.45 -5.08 3.09
C GLN A 161 -49.74 -5.21 2.25
N THR A 162 -49.77 -4.60 1.05
CA THR A 162 -50.89 -4.73 0.11
C THR A 162 -51.07 -6.19 -0.30
N LEU A 163 -50.01 -6.86 -0.76
CA LEU A 163 -50.09 -8.28 -1.15
C LEU A 163 -50.42 -9.20 0.04
N ALA A 164 -49.91 -8.89 1.23
CA ALA A 164 -50.21 -9.64 2.46
C ALA A 164 -51.69 -9.58 2.85
N SER A 165 -52.41 -8.50 2.48
CA SER A 165 -53.84 -8.35 2.74
C SER A 165 -54.69 -9.33 1.90
N PHE A 166 -54.13 -9.85 0.80
CA PHE A 166 -54.78 -10.77 -0.13
C PHE A 166 -54.06 -12.14 -0.21
N LEU A 167 -53.48 -12.61 0.89
CA LEU A 167 -52.74 -13.89 0.93
C LEU A 167 -53.54 -15.08 0.39
N HIS A 168 -54.86 -15.11 0.58
CA HIS A 168 -55.71 -16.18 0.07
C HIS A 168 -55.73 -16.26 -1.48
N VAL A 169 -55.56 -15.12 -2.16
CA VAL A 169 -55.42 -15.04 -3.63
C VAL A 169 -53.97 -15.34 -4.03
N VAL A 170 -53.01 -14.77 -3.30
CA VAL A 170 -51.57 -14.98 -3.54
C VAL A 170 -51.24 -16.46 -3.48
N ASP A 171 -51.67 -17.16 -2.43
CA ASP A 171 -51.36 -18.57 -2.17
C ASP A 171 -51.91 -19.54 -3.22
N GLY A 172 -52.95 -19.13 -3.95
CA GLY A 172 -53.55 -19.91 -5.04
C GLY A 172 -52.97 -19.62 -6.42
N ASN A 173 -52.07 -18.63 -6.58
CA ASN A 173 -51.51 -18.24 -7.87
C ASN A 173 -49.96 -18.35 -7.86
N PRO A 174 -49.37 -19.24 -8.67
CA PRO A 174 -47.93 -19.49 -8.64
C PRO A 174 -47.08 -18.29 -9.07
N MET A 175 -47.59 -17.38 -9.92
CA MET A 175 -46.88 -16.15 -10.28
C MET A 175 -46.87 -15.14 -9.13
N LEU A 176 -48.00 -14.95 -8.44
CA LEU A 176 -48.06 -14.08 -7.26
C LEU A 176 -47.14 -14.56 -6.14
N LEU A 177 -47.12 -15.87 -5.88
CA LEU A 177 -46.20 -16.46 -4.92
C LEU A 177 -44.73 -16.20 -5.27
N GLN A 178 -44.35 -16.28 -6.55
CA GLN A 178 -42.99 -16.03 -7.01
C GLN A 178 -42.59 -14.55 -6.84
N VAL A 179 -43.48 -13.63 -7.19
CA VAL A 179 -43.26 -12.19 -7.03
C VAL A 179 -43.16 -11.82 -5.54
N TYR A 180 -44.09 -12.33 -4.73
CA TYR A 180 -44.12 -12.10 -3.29
C TYR A 180 -42.88 -12.65 -2.59
N SER A 181 -42.43 -13.85 -2.97
CA SER A 181 -41.17 -14.45 -2.51
C SER A 181 -39.97 -13.53 -2.78
N SER A 182 -39.89 -12.94 -3.98
CA SER A 182 -38.80 -12.03 -4.36
C SER A 182 -38.85 -10.70 -3.59
N LEU A 183 -40.05 -10.17 -3.33
CA LEU A 183 -40.24 -8.96 -2.52
C LEU A 183 -39.84 -9.18 -1.05
N LEU A 184 -40.19 -10.34 -0.47
CA LEU A 184 -39.77 -10.73 0.88
C LEU A 184 -38.24 -10.87 0.98
N MET A 185 -37.60 -11.42 -0.06
CA MET A 185 -36.14 -11.46 -0.12
C MET A 185 -35.52 -10.06 -0.21
N ASN A 186 -36.12 -9.15 -0.98
CA ASN A 186 -35.70 -7.76 -1.00
C ASN A 186 -35.90 -7.11 0.38
N GLN A 187 -36.97 -7.40 1.10
CA GLN A 187 -37.18 -6.90 2.46
C GLN A 187 -36.10 -7.41 3.43
N PHE A 188 -35.73 -8.69 3.32
CA PHE A 188 -34.64 -9.28 4.08
C PHE A 188 -33.31 -8.54 3.86
N LYS A 189 -32.99 -8.11 2.63
CA LYS A 189 -31.75 -7.36 2.36
C LYS A 189 -31.63 -6.03 3.11
N PHE A 190 -32.76 -5.42 3.52
CA PHE A 190 -32.80 -4.20 4.32
C PHE A 190 -32.96 -4.50 5.81
N SER A 191 -33.82 -5.46 6.16
CA SER A 191 -34.20 -5.75 7.53
C SER A 191 -33.21 -6.68 8.26
N ALA A 192 -32.50 -7.53 7.50
CA ALA A 192 -31.74 -8.69 7.95
C ALA A 192 -32.54 -9.65 8.87
N ARG A 193 -33.87 -9.61 8.82
CA ARG A 193 -34.74 -10.46 9.66
C ARG A 193 -34.88 -11.83 9.05
N GLN A 194 -34.47 -12.85 9.79
CA GLN A 194 -34.55 -14.24 9.35
C GLN A 194 -35.99 -14.68 8.99
N GLN A 195 -37.02 -14.10 9.63
CA GLN A 195 -38.42 -14.40 9.31
C GLN A 195 -38.76 -14.08 7.83
N ASP A 196 -38.27 -12.96 7.31
CA ASP A 196 -38.51 -12.53 5.93
C ASP A 196 -37.86 -13.51 4.94
N LEU A 197 -36.64 -13.97 5.25
CA LEU A 197 -35.93 -14.98 4.47
C LEU A 197 -36.63 -16.35 4.49
N HIS A 198 -37.08 -16.81 5.66
CA HIS A 198 -37.82 -18.07 5.77
C HIS A 198 -39.12 -18.02 4.99
N ALA A 199 -39.87 -16.92 5.10
CA ALA A 199 -41.10 -16.72 4.33
C ALA A 199 -40.83 -16.70 2.81
N ALA A 200 -39.76 -16.03 2.37
CA ALA A 200 -39.36 -16.03 0.97
C ALA A 200 -39.07 -17.45 0.45
N ILE A 201 -38.31 -18.25 1.20
CA ILE A 201 -37.95 -19.63 0.85
C ILE A 201 -39.19 -20.54 0.85
N GLU A 202 -40.06 -20.42 1.85
CA GLU A 202 -41.31 -21.19 1.93
C GLU A 202 -42.17 -20.95 0.70
N ARG A 203 -42.31 -19.69 0.27
CA ARG A 203 -43.10 -19.35 -0.93
C ARG A 203 -42.45 -19.85 -2.21
N ALA A 204 -41.12 -19.79 -2.33
CA ALA A 204 -40.43 -20.35 -3.48
C ALA A 204 -40.53 -21.89 -3.55
N GLU A 205 -40.48 -22.61 -2.41
CA GLU A 205 -40.77 -24.06 -2.39
C GLU A 205 -42.24 -24.36 -2.69
N ALA A 206 -43.18 -23.48 -2.30
CA ALA A 206 -44.60 -23.62 -2.66
C ALA A 206 -44.81 -23.51 -4.18
N VAL A 207 -44.16 -22.53 -4.84
CA VAL A 207 -44.20 -22.40 -6.32
C VAL A 207 -43.64 -23.64 -7.01
N ARG A 208 -42.50 -24.15 -6.52
CA ARG A 208 -41.86 -25.36 -7.05
C ARG A 208 -42.80 -26.58 -7.02
N ASN A 209 -43.60 -26.71 -5.97
CA ASN A 209 -44.51 -27.85 -5.77
C ASN A 209 -45.93 -27.61 -6.33
N HIS A 210 -46.21 -26.44 -6.91
CA HIS A 210 -47.54 -26.09 -7.41
C HIS A 210 -47.84 -26.85 -8.71
N VAL A 211 -49.00 -27.54 -8.73
CA VAL A 211 -49.40 -28.42 -9.85
C VAL A 211 -49.51 -27.65 -11.15
N ASP A 212 -50.12 -26.46 -11.09
CA ASP A 212 -50.38 -25.61 -12.27
C ASP A 212 -49.25 -24.62 -12.60
N ALA A 213 -48.09 -24.69 -11.92
CA ALA A 213 -46.97 -23.82 -12.27
C ALA A 213 -46.33 -24.25 -13.59
N GLY A 214 -46.30 -23.36 -14.58
CA GLY A 214 -45.58 -23.55 -15.84
C GLY A 214 -44.07 -23.76 -15.63
N VAL A 215 -43.40 -24.35 -16.64
CA VAL A 215 -41.98 -24.73 -16.56
C VAL A 215 -41.07 -23.53 -16.27
N ASP A 216 -41.32 -22.38 -16.91
CA ASP A 216 -40.50 -21.18 -16.72
C ASP A 216 -40.65 -20.61 -15.29
N ILE A 217 -41.87 -20.60 -14.74
CA ILE A 217 -42.15 -20.18 -13.35
C ILE A 217 -41.41 -21.10 -12.35
N ARG A 218 -41.40 -22.42 -12.61
CA ARG A 218 -40.64 -23.38 -11.79
C ARG A 218 -39.14 -23.15 -11.89
N ILE A 219 -38.60 -22.86 -13.07
CA ILE A 219 -37.17 -22.51 -13.24
C ILE A 219 -36.82 -21.28 -12.37
N PHE A 220 -37.63 -20.22 -12.42
CA PHE A 220 -37.43 -19.02 -11.61
C PHE A 220 -37.52 -19.30 -10.10
N ALA A 221 -38.44 -20.14 -9.66
CA ALA A 221 -38.51 -20.55 -8.26
C ALA A 221 -37.27 -21.33 -7.81
N LEU A 222 -36.74 -22.21 -8.68
CA LEU A 222 -35.54 -22.99 -8.40
C LEU A 222 -34.27 -22.12 -8.37
N THR A 223 -34.13 -21.14 -9.25
CA THR A 223 -33.02 -20.17 -9.19
C THR A 223 -33.11 -19.27 -7.97
N ASN A 224 -34.31 -18.79 -7.61
CA ASN A 224 -34.53 -18.07 -6.36
C ASN A 224 -34.13 -18.93 -5.15
N LEU A 225 -34.52 -20.21 -5.11
CA LEU A 225 -34.09 -21.12 -4.03
C LEU A 225 -32.58 -21.32 -4.00
N ALA A 226 -31.93 -21.45 -5.16
CA ALA A 226 -30.46 -21.56 -5.24
C ALA A 226 -29.75 -20.30 -4.70
N GLU A 227 -30.38 -19.13 -4.78
CA GLU A 227 -29.86 -17.86 -4.25
C GLU A 227 -30.25 -17.58 -2.79
N PHE A 228 -31.44 -17.99 -2.34
CA PHE A 228 -31.95 -17.67 -1.02
C PHE A 228 -31.49 -18.66 0.05
N LEU A 229 -31.44 -19.97 -0.29
CA LEU A 229 -31.03 -21.01 0.65
C LEU A 229 -29.62 -20.79 1.24
N PRO A 230 -28.62 -20.30 0.49
CA PRO A 230 -27.33 -19.97 1.06
C PRO A 230 -27.34 -18.89 2.16
N ASP A 231 -28.36 -18.04 2.24
CA ASP A 231 -28.43 -16.96 3.24
C ASP A 231 -28.99 -17.41 4.59
N LEU A 232 -29.43 -18.68 4.69
CA LEU A 232 -29.83 -19.27 5.98
C LEU A 232 -28.60 -19.60 6.85
N PRO A 233 -28.71 -19.48 8.19
CA PRO A 233 -27.69 -19.95 9.10
C PRO A 233 -27.48 -21.47 8.95
N ASP A 234 -26.22 -21.91 8.94
CA ASP A 234 -25.87 -23.32 8.74
C ASP A 234 -26.33 -24.19 9.92
N LEU A 235 -27.48 -24.85 9.78
CA LEU A 235 -27.98 -25.92 10.63
C LEU A 235 -28.04 -27.23 9.83
N GLN A 236 -27.65 -28.35 10.45
CA GLN A 236 -27.90 -29.67 9.87
C GLN A 236 -29.41 -29.91 9.80
N ILE A 237 -29.91 -30.21 8.60
CA ILE A 237 -31.29 -30.65 8.40
C ILE A 237 -31.30 -32.18 8.54
N GLY A 238 -32.33 -32.72 9.20
CA GLY A 238 -32.42 -34.12 9.63
C GLY A 238 -32.38 -35.21 8.54
N ASP A 239 -32.14 -34.87 7.27
CA ASP A 239 -31.95 -35.80 6.15
C ASP A 239 -30.50 -35.95 5.67
N GLY A 240 -29.53 -35.33 6.34
CA GLY A 240 -28.11 -35.50 6.05
C GLY A 240 -27.52 -34.52 5.03
N GLY A 241 -28.24 -33.44 4.69
CA GLY A 241 -27.73 -32.32 3.87
C GLY A 241 -27.76 -30.97 4.60
N THR A 242 -26.93 -30.02 4.14
CA THR A 242 -26.96 -28.61 4.58
C THR A 242 -27.89 -27.78 3.68
N HIS A 243 -28.30 -26.58 4.11
CA HIS A 243 -29.01 -25.61 3.24
C HIS A 243 -28.24 -25.31 1.94
N LEU A 244 -26.90 -25.34 2.00
CA LEU A 244 -26.00 -25.18 0.86
C LEU A 244 -26.05 -26.35 -0.12
N ASP A 245 -26.23 -27.59 0.36
CA ASP A 245 -26.42 -28.75 -0.52
C ASP A 245 -27.77 -28.68 -1.23
N ARG A 246 -28.82 -28.25 -0.52
CA ARG A 246 -30.12 -27.98 -1.14
C ARG A 246 -30.02 -26.87 -2.18
N ALA A 247 -29.31 -25.79 -1.91
CA ALA A 247 -29.11 -24.70 -2.88
C ALA A 247 -28.51 -25.20 -4.20
N VAL A 248 -27.45 -26.00 -4.12
CA VAL A 248 -26.82 -26.60 -5.31
C VAL A 248 -27.77 -27.58 -6.01
N ALA A 249 -28.49 -28.41 -5.26
CA ALA A 249 -29.47 -29.33 -5.85
C ALA A 249 -30.57 -28.59 -6.63
N ARG A 250 -31.09 -27.47 -6.09
CA ARG A 250 -32.09 -26.63 -6.76
C ARG A 250 -31.54 -25.97 -8.03
N GLY A 251 -30.30 -25.48 -7.99
CA GLY A 251 -29.64 -24.94 -9.19
C GLY A 251 -29.42 -25.99 -10.29
N LEU A 252 -29.09 -27.24 -9.91
CA LEU A 252 -28.95 -28.35 -10.86
C LEU A 252 -30.30 -28.77 -11.46
N GLU A 253 -31.36 -28.80 -10.66
CA GLU A 253 -32.75 -29.05 -11.08
C GLU A 253 -33.21 -27.98 -12.09
N ALA A 254 -32.92 -26.69 -11.82
CA ALA A 254 -33.20 -25.59 -12.74
C ALA A 254 -32.47 -25.76 -14.09
N ARG A 255 -31.20 -26.18 -14.03
CA ARG A 255 -30.37 -26.40 -15.23
C ARG A 255 -30.90 -27.53 -16.10
N GLU A 256 -31.36 -28.63 -15.50
CA GLU A 256 -31.95 -29.75 -16.23
C GLU A 256 -33.24 -29.34 -16.97
N LEU A 257 -34.09 -28.56 -16.31
CA LEU A 257 -35.31 -28.02 -16.94
C LEU A 257 -34.97 -27.05 -18.09
N ALA A 258 -33.97 -26.19 -17.91
CA ALA A 258 -33.58 -25.17 -18.86
C ALA A 258 -32.85 -25.70 -20.12
N GLN A 259 -32.38 -26.95 -20.13
CA GLN A 259 -31.68 -27.56 -21.29
C GLN A 259 -32.61 -28.04 -22.41
N ARG A 260 -33.93 -27.90 -22.26
CA ARG A 260 -34.91 -28.24 -23.30
C ARG A 260 -34.95 -27.17 -24.40
N PRO A 261 -35.16 -27.52 -25.69
CA PRO A 261 -34.83 -26.65 -26.84
C PRO A 261 -35.64 -25.35 -27.03
N ASP A 262 -36.51 -24.96 -26.10
CA ASP A 262 -37.47 -23.85 -26.29
C ASP A 262 -37.34 -22.70 -25.26
N HIS A 263 -36.24 -22.63 -24.49
CA HIS A 263 -36.05 -21.61 -23.44
C HIS A 263 -35.21 -20.40 -23.88
N HIS A 264 -35.53 -19.21 -23.35
CA HIS A 264 -34.84 -17.96 -23.65
C HIS A 264 -33.40 -18.00 -23.13
N VAL A 265 -32.42 -17.57 -23.94
CA VAL A 265 -30.99 -17.57 -23.59
C VAL A 265 -30.72 -16.81 -22.28
N ALA A 266 -31.43 -15.70 -22.03
CA ALA A 266 -31.32 -14.95 -20.77
C ALA A 266 -31.73 -15.76 -19.53
N ASN A 267 -32.77 -16.60 -19.62
CA ASN A 267 -33.20 -17.46 -18.51
C ASN A 267 -32.15 -18.54 -18.22
N VAL A 268 -31.53 -19.07 -19.28
CA VAL A 268 -30.42 -20.03 -19.14
C VAL A 268 -29.21 -19.37 -18.47
N ALA A 269 -28.88 -18.12 -18.81
CA ALA A 269 -27.79 -17.37 -18.18
C ALA A 269 -28.00 -17.18 -16.67
N ILE A 270 -29.22 -16.84 -16.24
CA ILE A 270 -29.60 -16.72 -14.82
C ILE A 270 -29.39 -18.06 -14.10
N VAL A 271 -29.81 -19.18 -14.71
CA VAL A 271 -29.63 -20.51 -14.11
C VAL A 271 -28.15 -20.84 -13.85
N TYR A 272 -27.27 -20.58 -14.82
CA TYR A 272 -25.82 -20.77 -14.63
C TYR A 272 -25.26 -19.82 -13.56
N GLY A 273 -25.72 -18.57 -13.52
CA GLY A 273 -25.31 -17.58 -12.52
C GLY A 273 -25.71 -17.97 -11.09
N SER A 274 -26.97 -18.32 -10.86
CA SER A 274 -27.46 -18.75 -9.55
C SER A 274 -26.81 -20.06 -9.10
N LEU A 275 -26.55 -21.00 -10.02
CA LEU A 275 -25.79 -22.23 -9.72
C LEU A 275 -24.32 -21.92 -9.37
N SER A 276 -23.69 -20.98 -10.07
CA SER A 276 -22.35 -20.48 -9.74
C SER A 276 -22.31 -19.88 -8.33
N TYR A 277 -23.33 -19.08 -7.96
CA TYR A 277 -23.48 -18.55 -6.60
C TYR A 277 -23.65 -19.64 -5.55
N ALA A 278 -24.52 -20.62 -5.77
CA ALA A 278 -24.72 -21.73 -4.84
C ALA A 278 -23.43 -22.54 -4.61
N HIS A 279 -22.69 -22.87 -5.68
CA HIS A 279 -21.38 -23.53 -5.57
C HIS A 279 -20.35 -22.67 -4.83
N TYR A 280 -20.27 -21.38 -5.14
CA TYR A 280 -19.37 -20.45 -4.45
C TYR A 280 -19.65 -20.38 -2.95
N ARG A 281 -20.93 -20.26 -2.55
CA ARG A 281 -21.33 -20.22 -1.15
C ARG A 281 -21.04 -21.53 -0.44
N ARG A 282 -21.28 -22.67 -1.10
CA ARG A 282 -20.90 -23.98 -0.56
C ARG A 282 -19.39 -24.15 -0.43
N TYR A 283 -18.61 -23.63 -1.37
CA TYR A 283 -17.15 -23.57 -1.25
C TYR A 283 -16.70 -22.70 -0.08
N ALA A 284 -17.29 -21.51 0.10
CA ALA A 284 -16.92 -20.61 1.20
C ALA A 284 -17.05 -21.28 2.58
N HIS A 285 -18.05 -22.15 2.73
CA HIS A 285 -18.26 -22.95 3.95
C HIS A 285 -17.39 -24.22 4.00
N SER A 286 -17.42 -25.05 2.95
CA SER A 286 -16.83 -26.39 2.97
C SER A 286 -15.37 -26.47 2.52
N ARG A 287 -14.85 -25.40 1.90
CA ARG A 287 -13.53 -25.30 1.26
C ARG A 287 -13.25 -26.40 0.22
N ARG A 288 -14.28 -27.02 -0.36
CA ARG A 288 -14.15 -28.08 -1.38
C ARG A 288 -13.67 -27.52 -2.73
N PRO A 289 -12.50 -27.93 -3.25
CA PRO A 289 -11.97 -27.38 -4.51
C PRO A 289 -12.89 -27.60 -5.71
N THR A 290 -13.63 -28.72 -5.74
CA THR A 290 -14.60 -29.03 -6.80
C THR A 290 -15.72 -28.01 -6.89
N ASP A 291 -16.18 -27.47 -5.76
CA ASP A 291 -17.22 -26.44 -5.75
C ASP A 291 -16.69 -25.11 -6.28
N LEU A 292 -15.44 -24.75 -5.97
CA LEU A 292 -14.80 -23.56 -6.52
C LEU A 292 -14.63 -23.66 -8.04
N GLN A 293 -14.21 -24.82 -8.55
CA GLN A 293 -14.10 -25.07 -9.98
C GLN A 293 -15.48 -24.98 -10.67
N GLN A 294 -16.51 -25.62 -10.11
CA GLN A 294 -17.87 -25.54 -10.63
C GLN A 294 -18.41 -24.11 -10.59
N ALA A 295 -18.10 -23.32 -9.55
CA ALA A 295 -18.48 -21.92 -9.49
C ALA A 295 -17.85 -21.11 -10.64
N LEU A 296 -16.56 -21.31 -10.92
CA LEU A 296 -15.85 -20.66 -12.03
C LEU A 296 -16.43 -21.05 -13.40
N GLU A 297 -16.65 -22.34 -13.66
CA GLU A 297 -17.19 -22.85 -14.93
C GLU A 297 -18.60 -22.29 -15.21
N ASN A 298 -19.50 -22.40 -14.22
CA ASN A 298 -20.86 -21.89 -14.36
C ASN A 298 -20.88 -20.36 -14.46
N GLY A 299 -20.02 -19.64 -13.73
CA GLY A 299 -19.93 -18.18 -13.78
C GLY A 299 -19.47 -17.66 -15.14
N LYS A 300 -18.44 -18.30 -15.74
CA LYS A 300 -18.01 -18.01 -17.11
C LYS A 300 -19.13 -18.25 -18.11
N ARG A 301 -19.83 -19.38 -17.98
CA ARG A 301 -20.94 -19.72 -18.87
C ARG A 301 -22.11 -18.74 -18.78
N ALA A 302 -22.43 -18.26 -17.58
CA ALA A 302 -23.45 -17.23 -17.38
C ALA A 302 -23.12 -15.93 -18.14
N ILE A 303 -21.86 -15.48 -18.07
CA ILE A 303 -21.40 -14.27 -18.77
C ILE A 303 -21.41 -14.45 -20.30
N GLU A 304 -20.98 -15.62 -20.81
CA GLU A 304 -21.00 -15.94 -22.25
C GLU A 304 -22.41 -15.92 -22.85
N LEU A 305 -23.42 -16.30 -22.06
CA LEU A 305 -24.81 -16.35 -22.49
C LEU A 305 -25.51 -14.98 -22.40
N CYS A 306 -24.91 -13.98 -21.76
CA CYS A 306 -25.45 -12.62 -21.70
C CYS A 306 -24.92 -11.74 -22.83
N GLU A 307 -25.82 -11.11 -23.58
CA GLU A 307 -25.48 -10.02 -24.51
C GLU A 307 -24.93 -8.78 -23.75
N ASP A 308 -24.10 -7.97 -24.41
CA ASP A 308 -23.38 -6.84 -23.78
C ASP A 308 -24.29 -5.74 -23.20
N GLY A 309 -25.59 -5.74 -23.53
CA GLY A 309 -26.59 -4.82 -22.98
C GLY A 309 -27.42 -5.36 -21.80
N HIS A 310 -27.22 -6.61 -21.38
CA HIS A 310 -28.05 -7.23 -20.34
C HIS A 310 -27.51 -6.92 -18.92
N LEU A 311 -28.36 -6.38 -18.03
CA LEU A 311 -27.98 -5.99 -16.64
C LEU A 311 -27.35 -7.14 -15.84
N ASP A 312 -27.79 -8.38 -16.06
CA ASP A 312 -27.23 -9.53 -15.37
C ASP A 312 -25.76 -9.80 -15.76
N LYS A 313 -25.28 -9.29 -16.92
CA LYS A 313 -23.87 -9.42 -17.29
C LYS A 313 -22.97 -8.70 -16.31
N ALA A 314 -23.32 -7.48 -15.90
CA ALA A 314 -22.57 -6.74 -14.89
C ALA A 314 -22.57 -7.47 -13.54
N ARG A 315 -23.74 -8.00 -13.14
CA ARG A 315 -23.90 -8.79 -11.90
C ARG A 315 -23.01 -10.04 -11.90
N TRP A 316 -23.10 -10.87 -12.94
CA TRP A 316 -22.33 -12.12 -13.04
C TRP A 316 -20.83 -11.86 -13.24
N THR A 317 -20.45 -10.77 -13.90
CA THR A 317 -19.05 -10.34 -14.01
C THR A 317 -18.48 -9.97 -12.64
N ASN A 318 -19.22 -9.18 -11.85
CA ASN A 318 -18.83 -8.88 -10.47
C ASN A 318 -18.76 -10.16 -9.62
N HIS A 319 -19.73 -11.06 -9.75
CA HIS A 319 -19.74 -12.33 -9.00
C HIS A 319 -18.56 -13.24 -9.35
N LEU A 320 -18.20 -13.34 -10.64
CA LEU A 320 -17.01 -14.07 -11.06
C LEU A 320 -15.73 -13.47 -10.46
N GLY A 321 -15.65 -12.15 -10.33
CA GLY A 321 -14.56 -11.48 -9.63
C GLY A 321 -14.41 -11.96 -8.18
N LEU A 322 -15.51 -12.07 -7.42
CA LEU A 322 -15.50 -12.60 -6.06
C LEU A 322 -15.01 -14.06 -5.99
N ILE A 323 -15.38 -14.88 -6.98
CA ILE A 323 -14.91 -16.27 -7.07
C ILE A 323 -13.40 -16.31 -7.29
N TYR A 324 -12.83 -15.41 -8.09
CA TYR A 324 -11.38 -15.30 -8.26
C TYR A 324 -10.65 -14.81 -6.99
N ILE A 325 -11.25 -13.94 -6.18
CA ILE A 325 -10.72 -13.60 -4.83
C ILE A 325 -10.67 -14.84 -3.95
N ALA A 326 -11.74 -15.63 -3.93
CA ALA A 326 -11.79 -16.87 -3.18
C ALA A 326 -10.80 -17.94 -3.67
N HIS A 327 -10.53 -17.96 -4.98
CA HIS A 327 -9.50 -18.80 -5.59
C HIS A 327 -8.08 -18.34 -5.22
N PHE A 328 -7.84 -17.03 -5.19
CA PHE A 328 -6.61 -16.45 -4.67
C PHE A 328 -6.37 -16.89 -3.21
N HIS A 329 -7.37 -16.76 -2.33
CA HIS A 329 -7.22 -17.20 -0.94
C HIS A 329 -7.03 -18.71 -0.76
N HIS A 330 -7.46 -19.53 -1.73
CA HIS A 330 -7.28 -20.98 -1.68
C HIS A 330 -5.87 -21.42 -2.09
N LEU A 331 -5.36 -20.86 -3.19
CA LEU A 331 -4.15 -21.35 -3.86
C LEU A 331 -2.97 -20.37 -3.76
N ALA A 332 -3.16 -19.22 -3.12
CA ALA A 332 -2.21 -18.10 -3.11
C ALA A 332 -1.76 -17.67 -4.53
N ASP A 333 -2.59 -17.95 -5.54
CA ASP A 333 -2.28 -17.69 -6.94
C ASP A 333 -2.52 -16.22 -7.28
N ARG A 334 -1.42 -15.46 -7.39
CA ARG A 334 -1.44 -14.02 -7.67
C ARG A 334 -2.22 -13.65 -8.93
N SER A 335 -2.24 -14.51 -9.95
CA SER A 335 -2.97 -14.25 -11.21
C SER A 335 -4.49 -14.19 -11.00
N SER A 336 -4.99 -14.86 -9.95
CA SER A 336 -6.40 -14.83 -9.58
C SER A 336 -6.82 -13.47 -9.03
N LEU A 337 -5.96 -12.80 -8.26
CA LEU A 337 -6.24 -11.44 -7.79
C LEU A 337 -6.35 -10.46 -8.98
N GLU A 338 -5.53 -10.64 -10.01
CA GLU A 338 -5.53 -9.81 -11.23
C GLU A 338 -6.79 -10.02 -12.06
N ASN A 339 -7.21 -11.28 -12.22
CA ASN A 339 -8.47 -11.63 -12.87
C ASN A 339 -9.65 -11.01 -12.11
N ALA A 340 -9.65 -11.07 -10.78
CA ALA A 340 -10.71 -10.48 -9.95
C ALA A 340 -10.84 -8.97 -10.19
N THR A 341 -9.71 -8.25 -10.09
CA THR A 341 -9.66 -6.80 -10.34
C THR A 341 -10.16 -6.44 -11.74
N SER A 342 -9.69 -7.15 -12.78
CA SER A 342 -10.12 -6.90 -14.17
C SER A 342 -11.63 -7.08 -14.33
N LEU A 343 -12.20 -8.11 -13.70
CA LEU A 343 -13.63 -8.38 -13.72
C LEU A 343 -14.43 -7.33 -12.97
N PHE A 344 -13.97 -6.86 -11.80
CA PHE A 344 -14.66 -5.78 -11.09
C PHE A 344 -14.65 -4.48 -11.91
N GLN A 345 -13.52 -4.14 -12.54
CA GLN A 345 -13.44 -3.00 -13.45
C GLN A 345 -14.41 -3.16 -14.62
N LYS A 346 -14.50 -4.37 -15.20
CA LYS A 346 -15.44 -4.64 -16.28
C LYS A 346 -16.89 -4.53 -15.83
N ALA A 347 -17.22 -4.99 -14.62
CA ALA A 347 -18.54 -4.85 -14.05
C ALA A 347 -18.91 -3.37 -13.83
N ILE A 348 -17.95 -2.53 -13.44
CA ILE A 348 -18.14 -1.07 -13.33
C ILE A 348 -18.45 -0.47 -14.71
N GLU A 349 -17.72 -0.84 -15.76
CA GLU A 349 -17.97 -0.38 -17.14
C GLU A 349 -19.35 -0.79 -17.68
N LEU A 350 -19.80 -2.00 -17.33
CA LEU A 350 -21.09 -2.55 -17.77
C LEU A 350 -22.29 -2.02 -16.96
N SER A 351 -22.06 -1.33 -15.83
CA SER A 351 -23.11 -0.84 -14.95
C SER A 351 -23.50 0.60 -15.27
N SER A 352 -24.80 0.93 -15.11
CA SER A 352 -25.26 2.31 -15.15
C SER A 352 -24.62 3.15 -14.04
N GLU A 353 -24.46 4.46 -14.29
CA GLU A 353 -23.73 5.38 -13.40
C GLU A 353 -24.32 5.46 -11.98
N HIS A 354 -25.62 5.19 -11.84
CA HIS A 354 -26.35 5.19 -10.57
C HIS A 354 -26.85 3.79 -10.14
N GLY A 355 -26.35 2.72 -10.76
CA GLY A 355 -26.78 1.36 -10.46
C GLY A 355 -26.10 0.77 -9.21
N GLN A 356 -26.87 0.08 -8.36
CA GLN A 356 -26.36 -0.59 -7.15
C GLN A 356 -25.18 -1.54 -7.43
N ILE A 357 -25.18 -2.22 -8.58
CA ILE A 357 -24.09 -3.13 -9.00
C ILE A 357 -22.77 -2.37 -9.15
N ARG A 358 -22.79 -1.11 -9.59
CA ARG A 358 -21.59 -0.27 -9.71
C ARG A 358 -20.95 0.00 -8.36
N GLY A 359 -21.75 0.39 -7.37
CA GLY A 359 -21.29 0.61 -5.99
C GLY A 359 -20.71 -0.67 -5.36
N LEU A 360 -21.37 -1.82 -5.58
CA LEU A 360 -20.86 -3.12 -5.12
C LEU A 360 -19.54 -3.51 -5.79
N ALA A 361 -19.43 -3.31 -7.11
CA ALA A 361 -18.22 -3.60 -7.86
C ALA A 361 -17.05 -2.68 -7.45
N LEU A 362 -17.31 -1.41 -7.14
CA LEU A 362 -16.31 -0.49 -6.57
C LEU A 362 -15.81 -0.96 -5.20
N SER A 363 -16.72 -1.40 -4.33
CA SER A 363 -16.39 -1.95 -3.01
C SER A 363 -15.53 -3.22 -3.13
N ASN A 364 -15.93 -4.15 -4.00
CA ASN A 364 -15.19 -5.40 -4.22
C ASN A 364 -13.83 -5.18 -4.89
N LEU A 365 -13.74 -4.20 -5.81
CA LEU A 365 -12.47 -3.76 -6.37
C LEU A 365 -11.55 -3.23 -5.26
N ALA A 366 -12.09 -2.41 -4.35
CA ALA A 366 -11.34 -1.89 -3.22
C ALA A 366 -10.83 -3.01 -2.30
N ASP A 367 -11.62 -4.06 -2.06
CA ASP A 367 -11.20 -5.27 -1.33
C ASP A 367 -10.06 -6.02 -2.02
N ALA A 368 -10.12 -6.18 -3.34
CA ALA A 368 -9.04 -6.79 -4.12
C ALA A 368 -7.73 -6.00 -4.02
N LEU A 369 -7.84 -4.66 -4.07
CA LEU A 369 -6.72 -3.73 -3.93
C LEU A 369 -6.14 -3.70 -2.52
N ALA A 370 -6.98 -3.81 -1.49
CA ALA A 370 -6.55 -3.93 -0.10
C ALA A 370 -5.80 -5.26 0.12
N SER A 371 -6.37 -6.38 -0.36
CA SER A 371 -5.71 -7.70 -0.31
C SER A 371 -4.37 -7.70 -1.02
N ARG A 372 -4.25 -6.93 -2.10
CA ARG A 372 -2.98 -6.69 -2.80
C ARG A 372 -1.98 -5.97 -1.90
N PHE A 373 -2.37 -4.84 -1.30
CA PHE A 373 -1.50 -4.11 -0.39
C PHE A 373 -0.99 -5.00 0.75
N ASP A 374 -1.85 -5.84 1.32
CA ASP A 374 -1.45 -6.76 2.41
C ASP A 374 -0.37 -7.76 1.98
N LEU A 375 -0.34 -8.15 0.70
CA LEU A 375 0.65 -9.08 0.15
C LEU A 375 1.95 -8.41 -0.26
N THR A 376 1.88 -7.20 -0.83
CA THR A 376 3.02 -6.55 -1.51
C THR A 376 3.59 -5.37 -0.76
N GLY A 377 2.82 -4.76 0.15
CA GLY A 377 3.15 -3.50 0.81
C GLY A 377 3.09 -2.28 -0.11
N GLU A 378 2.56 -2.41 -1.32
CA GLU A 378 2.51 -1.34 -2.32
C GLU A 378 1.55 -0.21 -1.93
N THR A 379 2.08 0.93 -1.46
CA THR A 379 1.29 2.09 -1.02
C THR A 379 0.24 2.54 -2.03
N GLU A 380 0.55 2.47 -3.32
CA GLU A 380 -0.37 2.90 -4.37
C GLU A 380 -1.66 2.06 -4.40
N ALA A 381 -1.55 0.75 -4.16
CA ALA A 381 -2.72 -0.13 -4.07
C ALA A 381 -3.64 0.27 -2.91
N LEU A 382 -3.05 0.66 -1.77
CA LEU A 382 -3.76 1.14 -0.60
C LEU A 382 -4.49 2.47 -0.89
N ASP A 383 -3.81 3.41 -1.53
CA ASP A 383 -4.38 4.73 -1.86
C ASP A 383 -5.57 4.58 -2.81
N ILE A 384 -5.43 3.74 -3.84
CA ILE A 384 -6.53 3.46 -4.78
C ILE A 384 -7.68 2.75 -4.06
N ALA A 385 -7.41 1.78 -3.17
CA ALA A 385 -8.44 1.09 -2.40
C ALA A 385 -9.29 2.09 -1.58
N VAL A 386 -8.64 3.03 -0.86
CA VAL A 386 -9.33 4.08 -0.11
C VAL A 386 -10.25 4.91 -1.01
N LEU A 387 -9.77 5.32 -2.19
CA LEU A 387 -10.57 6.08 -3.14
C LEU A 387 -11.78 5.30 -3.66
N LYS A 388 -11.61 4.01 -3.99
CA LYS A 388 -12.71 3.15 -4.48
C LYS A 388 -13.75 2.90 -3.39
N TYR A 389 -13.33 2.73 -2.13
CA TYR A 389 -14.26 2.63 -1.00
C TYR A 389 -15.09 3.90 -0.77
N ARG A 390 -14.47 5.08 -0.89
CA ARG A 390 -15.18 6.37 -0.82
C ARG A 390 -16.19 6.50 -1.95
N ALA A 391 -15.79 6.20 -3.19
CA ALA A 391 -16.70 6.22 -4.33
C ALA A 391 -17.87 5.23 -4.18
N ALA A 392 -17.62 4.05 -3.62
CA ALA A 392 -18.68 3.08 -3.30
C ALA A 392 -19.66 3.63 -2.24
N ALA A 393 -19.16 4.35 -1.23
CA ALA A 393 -20.00 4.93 -0.17
C ALA A 393 -20.96 6.03 -0.69
N GLU A 394 -20.62 6.70 -1.80
CA GLU A 394 -21.49 7.68 -2.46
C GLU A 394 -22.58 7.03 -3.32
N GLN A 395 -22.36 5.81 -3.82
CA GLN A 395 -23.25 5.13 -4.77
C GLN A 395 -24.15 4.06 -4.15
N ILE A 396 -23.75 3.44 -3.03
CA ILE A 396 -24.57 2.42 -2.36
C ILE A 396 -25.69 3.11 -1.56
N ASN A 397 -26.94 2.71 -1.79
CA ASN A 397 -28.09 3.23 -1.04
C ASN A 397 -27.85 3.13 0.49
N PRO A 398 -27.95 4.25 1.24
CA PRO A 398 -27.64 4.29 2.67
C PRO A 398 -28.56 3.44 3.55
N HIS A 399 -29.73 3.05 3.04
CA HIS A 399 -30.72 2.24 3.78
C HIS A 399 -30.49 0.73 3.67
N VAL A 400 -29.57 0.28 2.81
CA VAL A 400 -29.23 -1.15 2.68
C VAL A 400 -28.09 -1.49 3.64
N VAL A 401 -28.18 -2.64 4.32
CA VAL A 401 -27.16 -3.15 5.27
C VAL A 401 -25.75 -3.19 4.66
N LYS A 402 -25.65 -3.42 3.34
CA LYS A 402 -24.39 -3.44 2.61
C LYS A 402 -23.68 -2.08 2.59
N SER A 403 -24.40 -0.96 2.75
CA SER A 403 -23.80 0.37 2.93
C SER A 403 -22.99 0.45 4.23
N ALA A 404 -23.56 -0.05 5.33
CA ALA A 404 -22.84 -0.15 6.60
C ALA A 404 -21.60 -1.04 6.50
N SER A 405 -21.69 -2.15 5.75
CA SER A 405 -20.54 -3.02 5.49
C SER A 405 -19.43 -2.33 4.69
N ASN A 406 -19.79 -1.54 3.68
CA ASN A 406 -18.82 -0.74 2.91
C ASN A 406 -18.14 0.30 3.80
N LEU A 407 -18.89 1.00 4.67
CA LEU A 407 -18.33 1.96 5.62
C LEU A 407 -17.42 1.29 6.66
N GLN A 408 -17.76 0.09 7.12
CA GLN A 408 -16.91 -0.71 7.99
C GLN A 408 -15.57 -1.03 7.32
N ASN A 409 -15.61 -1.50 6.07
CA ASN A 409 -14.41 -1.81 5.31
C ASN A 409 -13.58 -0.55 5.00
N LEU A 410 -14.22 0.57 4.66
CA LEU A 410 -13.57 1.88 4.53
C LEU A 410 -12.85 2.27 5.84
N GLY A 411 -13.51 2.12 6.99
CA GLY A 411 -12.91 2.37 8.29
C GLY A 411 -11.67 1.49 8.55
N SER A 412 -11.74 0.21 8.19
CA SER A 412 -10.60 -0.71 8.30
C SER A 412 -9.40 -0.26 7.45
N ILE A 413 -9.63 0.06 6.17
CA ILE A 413 -8.55 0.46 5.25
C ILE A 413 -7.96 1.82 5.61
N LEU A 414 -8.75 2.75 6.16
CA LEU A 414 -8.27 4.04 6.66
C LEU A 414 -7.33 3.88 7.87
N ILE A 415 -7.59 2.92 8.76
CA ILE A 415 -6.65 2.58 9.84
C ILE A 415 -5.34 2.07 9.26
N THR A 416 -5.39 1.25 8.20
CA THR A 416 -4.19 0.78 7.49
C THR A 416 -3.44 1.93 6.80
N ALA A 417 -4.17 2.82 6.12
CA ALA A 417 -3.61 4.04 5.49
C ALA A 417 -2.91 4.95 6.51
N TYR A 418 -3.46 5.09 7.72
CA TYR A 418 -2.79 5.80 8.80
C TYR A 418 -1.43 5.17 9.16
N TYR A 419 -1.31 3.84 9.24
CA TYR A 419 0.00 3.21 9.51
C TYR A 419 1.01 3.44 8.40
N ARG A 420 0.53 3.59 7.15
CA ARG A 420 1.39 3.81 6.00
C ARG A 420 1.86 5.26 5.88
N HIS A 421 0.94 6.20 6.02
CA HIS A 421 1.17 7.63 5.77
C HIS A 421 1.49 8.44 7.03
N LEU A 422 1.21 7.89 8.22
CA LEU A 422 1.33 8.57 9.52
C LEU A 422 0.50 9.86 9.63
N ALA A 423 -0.54 10.00 8.81
CA ALA A 423 -1.45 11.14 8.78
C ALA A 423 -2.67 10.88 9.68
N SER A 424 -2.88 11.72 10.70
CA SER A 424 -3.93 11.52 11.71
C SER A 424 -5.35 11.71 11.18
N GLU A 425 -5.50 12.41 10.06
CA GLU A 425 -6.77 12.68 9.37
C GLU A 425 -7.48 11.38 8.99
N TYR A 426 -6.73 10.35 8.60
CA TYR A 426 -7.28 9.02 8.32
C TYR A 426 -7.94 8.38 9.54
N LEU A 427 -7.42 8.62 10.76
CA LEU A 427 -8.05 8.11 11.99
C LEU A 427 -9.31 8.87 12.36
N ASP A 428 -9.36 10.18 12.07
CA ASP A 428 -10.57 10.98 12.28
C ASP A 428 -11.70 10.52 11.36
N GLU A 429 -11.40 10.31 10.07
CA GLU A 429 -12.35 9.76 9.11
C GLU A 429 -12.75 8.33 9.47
N ALA A 430 -11.81 7.46 9.86
CA ALA A 430 -12.10 6.09 10.27
C ALA A 430 -13.13 6.04 11.41
N VAL A 431 -12.98 6.89 12.42
CA VAL A 431 -13.93 6.96 13.54
C VAL A 431 -15.31 7.43 13.08
N ASP A 432 -15.40 8.41 12.17
CA ASP A 432 -16.67 8.88 11.62
C ASP A 432 -17.41 7.77 10.85
N VAL A 433 -16.73 7.16 9.87
CA VAL A 433 -17.36 6.15 9.00
C VAL A 433 -17.75 4.89 9.78
N LEU A 434 -16.98 4.48 10.79
CA LEU A 434 -17.31 3.34 11.65
C LEU A 434 -18.52 3.64 12.56
N ASN A 435 -18.67 4.86 13.07
CA ASN A 435 -19.86 5.25 13.82
C ASN A 435 -21.11 5.27 12.93
N ARG A 436 -20.98 5.74 11.68
CA ARG A 436 -22.06 5.68 10.69
C ARG A 436 -22.40 4.24 10.32
N ALA A 437 -21.42 3.35 10.20
CA ALA A 437 -21.65 1.92 10.00
C ALA A 437 -22.48 1.32 11.15
N LEU A 438 -22.16 1.61 12.41
CA LEU A 438 -22.95 1.17 13.56
C LEU A 438 -24.40 1.67 13.53
N GLN A 439 -24.64 2.89 13.07
CA GLN A 439 -25.99 3.43 12.91
C GLN A 439 -26.77 2.77 11.77
N GLY A 440 -26.08 2.28 10.75
CA GLY A 440 -26.67 1.61 9.59
C GLY A 440 -26.98 0.12 9.81
N TYR A 441 -26.38 -0.54 10.80
CA TYR A 441 -26.64 -1.95 11.07
C TYR A 441 -27.96 -2.16 11.84
N PRO A 442 -28.81 -3.14 11.44
CA PRO A 442 -29.95 -3.58 12.24
C PRO A 442 -29.52 -4.13 13.60
N VAL A 443 -30.37 -3.97 14.62
CA VAL A 443 -30.11 -4.51 15.97
C VAL A 443 -29.82 -6.01 15.91
N GLY A 444 -28.68 -6.42 16.47
CA GLY A 444 -28.24 -7.82 16.51
C GLY A 444 -27.49 -8.30 15.26
N HIS A 445 -27.16 -7.42 14.31
CA HIS A 445 -26.36 -7.78 13.14
C HIS A 445 -24.95 -8.28 13.53
N VAL A 446 -24.48 -9.32 12.84
CA VAL A 446 -23.23 -10.07 13.16
C VAL A 446 -21.95 -9.26 13.07
N ASP A 447 -21.97 -8.14 12.36
CA ASP A 447 -20.81 -7.26 12.15
C ASP A 447 -20.72 -6.10 13.14
N ILE A 448 -21.73 -5.86 13.97
CA ILE A 448 -21.70 -4.80 14.99
C ILE A 448 -20.51 -5.01 15.93
N GLY A 449 -20.29 -6.25 16.37
CA GLY A 449 -19.16 -6.59 17.23
C GLY A 449 -17.81 -6.29 16.56
N PHE A 450 -17.65 -6.66 15.30
CA PHE A 450 -16.42 -6.39 14.56
C PHE A 450 -16.20 -4.87 14.32
N THR A 451 -17.25 -4.12 14.00
CA THR A 451 -17.19 -2.65 13.87
C THR A 451 -16.73 -1.98 15.17
N HIS A 452 -17.21 -2.45 16.34
CA HIS A 452 -16.73 -1.98 17.63
C HIS A 452 -15.25 -2.27 17.87
N SER A 453 -14.74 -3.41 17.39
CA SER A 453 -13.30 -3.70 17.44
C SER A 453 -12.50 -2.71 16.59
N LEU A 454 -12.95 -2.41 15.37
CA LEU A 454 -12.28 -1.42 14.52
C LEU A 454 -12.28 -0.02 15.17
N LEU A 455 -13.37 0.38 15.85
CA LEU A 455 -13.39 1.62 16.64
C LEU A 455 -12.38 1.59 17.79
N CYS A 456 -12.28 0.49 18.53
CA CYS A 456 -11.24 0.30 19.55
C CYS A 456 -9.85 0.50 18.96
N LYS A 457 -9.56 -0.09 17.79
CA LYS A 457 -8.28 0.05 17.09
C LYS A 457 -8.01 1.50 16.65
N ALA A 458 -9.00 2.16 16.03
CA ALA A 458 -8.88 3.56 15.58
C ALA A 458 -8.64 4.52 16.76
N LEU A 459 -9.44 4.41 17.82
CA LEU A 459 -9.34 5.25 19.02
C LEU A 459 -8.03 5.02 19.78
N THR A 460 -7.57 3.76 19.89
CA THR A 460 -6.27 3.44 20.51
C THR A 460 -5.11 4.09 19.76
N ASN A 461 -5.16 4.13 18.42
CA ASN A 461 -4.12 4.80 17.63
C ASN A 461 -4.26 6.32 17.66
N LYS A 462 -5.48 6.86 17.66
CA LYS A 462 -5.74 8.30 17.78
C LYS A 462 -5.26 8.84 19.12
N HIS A 463 -5.47 8.09 20.20
CA HIS A 463 -4.99 8.39 21.54
C HIS A 463 -3.47 8.64 21.59
N LYS A 464 -2.71 7.79 20.87
CA LYS A 464 -1.24 7.93 20.78
C LYS A 464 -0.80 9.26 20.15
N HIS A 465 -1.67 10.06 19.55
CA HIS A 465 -1.29 11.33 18.89
C HIS A 465 -1.77 12.61 19.56
N LEU A 466 -2.63 12.53 20.56
CA LEU A 466 -3.14 13.72 21.25
C LEU A 466 -2.14 14.29 22.27
N GLU A 467 -2.30 15.52 22.74
CA GLU A 467 -1.57 16.04 23.91
C GLU A 467 -2.22 15.57 25.23
N SER A 468 -1.44 15.43 26.32
CA SER A 468 -1.83 14.62 27.50
C SER A 468 -3.16 14.99 28.15
N CYS A 469 -3.60 16.25 28.10
CA CYS A 469 -4.84 16.70 28.76
C CYS A 469 -6.14 16.27 28.05
N ARG A 470 -6.09 15.73 26.82
CA ARG A 470 -7.26 15.23 26.06
C ARG A 470 -7.30 13.69 25.92
N ARG A 471 -6.38 12.98 26.58
CA ARG A 471 -6.07 11.56 26.34
C ARG A 471 -6.95 10.58 27.13
N GLU A 472 -7.12 10.77 28.44
CA GLU A 472 -7.73 9.75 29.32
C GLU A 472 -9.13 9.28 28.88
N ASN A 473 -9.99 10.19 28.40
CA ASN A 473 -11.34 9.83 27.95
C ASN A 473 -11.37 8.95 26.69
N ILE A 474 -10.36 9.05 25.82
CA ILE A 474 -10.35 8.35 24.52
C ILE A 474 -9.86 6.92 24.67
N ILE A 475 -8.83 6.68 25.48
CA ILE A 475 -8.38 5.30 25.72
C ILE A 475 -9.41 4.48 26.49
N GLN A 476 -10.12 5.09 27.44
CA GLN A 476 -11.23 4.40 28.12
C GLN A 476 -12.36 4.08 27.15
N SER A 477 -12.72 5.04 26.27
CA SER A 477 -13.70 4.79 25.20
C SER A 477 -13.27 3.67 24.25
N ALA A 478 -11.97 3.57 23.93
CA ALA A 478 -11.44 2.46 23.14
C ALA A 478 -11.64 1.12 23.85
N ILE A 479 -11.28 1.01 25.13
CA ILE A 479 -11.47 -0.19 25.95
C ILE A 479 -12.95 -0.56 26.05
N ASP A 480 -13.85 0.41 26.21
CA ASP A 480 -15.30 0.17 26.26
C ASP A 480 -15.81 -0.43 24.94
N HIS A 481 -15.34 0.08 23.80
CA HIS A 481 -15.66 -0.48 22.48
C HIS A 481 -15.08 -1.88 22.28
N GLY A 482 -13.83 -2.11 22.68
CA GLY A 482 -13.22 -3.45 22.62
C GLY A 482 -13.87 -4.45 23.58
N THR A 483 -14.41 -4.01 24.71
CA THR A 483 -15.18 -4.86 25.62
C THR A 483 -16.55 -5.20 25.02
N LYS A 484 -17.23 -4.22 24.42
CA LYS A 484 -18.50 -4.43 23.70
C LYS A 484 -18.35 -5.39 22.53
N SER A 485 -17.25 -5.33 21.78
CA SER A 485 -17.03 -6.23 20.64
C SER A 485 -17.01 -7.69 21.06
N ILE A 486 -16.33 -8.02 22.16
CA ILE A 486 -16.27 -9.39 22.70
C ILE A 486 -17.63 -9.81 23.27
N LEU A 487 -18.36 -8.92 23.96
CA LEU A 487 -19.68 -9.24 24.52
C LEU A 487 -20.75 -9.52 23.47
N LEU A 488 -20.65 -8.87 22.30
CA LEU A 488 -21.63 -9.01 21.22
C LEU A 488 -21.35 -10.22 20.31
N VAL A 489 -20.19 -10.85 20.45
CA VAL A 489 -19.72 -11.93 19.60
C VAL A 489 -19.64 -13.21 20.44
N GLY A 490 -20.13 -14.34 19.91
CA GLY A 490 -20.08 -15.62 20.63
C GLY A 490 -18.64 -16.12 20.82
N GLU A 491 -18.39 -16.91 21.87
CA GLU A 491 -17.04 -17.43 22.20
C GLU A 491 -16.36 -18.21 21.06
N ASN A 492 -17.14 -18.75 20.12
CA ASN A 492 -16.67 -19.53 18.98
C ASN A 492 -16.57 -18.75 17.66
N ASP A 493 -16.71 -17.41 17.65
CA ASP A 493 -16.58 -16.65 16.41
C ASP A 493 -15.14 -16.75 15.86
N PRO A 494 -14.96 -17.07 14.56
CA PRO A 494 -13.63 -17.25 13.96
C PRO A 494 -12.76 -15.99 14.03
N ARG A 495 -13.36 -14.80 14.21
CA ARG A 495 -12.67 -13.51 14.32
C ARG A 495 -12.29 -13.16 15.76
N MET A 496 -12.61 -14.00 16.75
CA MET A 496 -12.36 -13.73 18.17
C MET A 496 -10.90 -13.34 18.46
N HIS A 497 -9.94 -13.98 17.80
CA HIS A 497 -8.51 -13.65 17.92
C HIS A 497 -8.22 -12.18 17.55
N LEU A 498 -8.86 -11.62 16.51
CA LEU A 498 -8.68 -10.21 16.10
C LEU A 498 -9.27 -9.23 17.13
N LEU A 499 -10.40 -9.60 17.75
CA LEU A 499 -11.06 -8.79 18.78
C LEU A 499 -10.17 -8.73 20.04
N LEU A 500 -9.64 -9.89 20.45
CA LEU A 500 -8.75 -10.02 21.61
C LEU A 500 -7.43 -9.27 21.42
N ASP A 501 -6.81 -9.35 20.23
CA ASP A 501 -5.58 -8.61 19.90
C ASP A 501 -5.81 -7.09 20.01
N THR A 502 -6.94 -6.62 19.48
CA THR A 502 -7.29 -5.21 19.49
C THR A 502 -7.56 -4.69 20.91
N LEU A 503 -8.26 -5.46 21.75
CA LEU A 503 -8.49 -5.09 23.14
C LEU A 503 -7.22 -5.18 23.98
N SER A 504 -6.36 -6.18 23.75
CA SER A 504 -5.04 -6.25 24.37
C SER A 504 -4.23 -4.99 24.06
N ALA A 505 -4.16 -4.57 22.80
CA ALA A 505 -3.43 -3.36 22.40
C ALA A 505 -3.94 -2.07 23.08
N ALA A 506 -5.25 -1.98 23.35
CA ALA A 506 -5.83 -0.87 24.12
C ALA A 506 -5.36 -0.89 25.58
N HIS A 507 -5.39 -2.05 26.24
CA HIS A 507 -4.89 -2.20 27.62
C HIS A 507 -3.38 -1.95 27.72
N VAL A 508 -2.57 -2.40 26.75
CA VAL A 508 -1.13 -2.08 26.68
C VAL A 508 -0.90 -0.57 26.58
N THR A 509 -1.71 0.10 25.77
CA THR A 509 -1.60 1.56 25.60
C THR A 509 -1.97 2.29 26.91
N ASN A 510 -3.01 1.85 27.61
CA ASN A 510 -3.38 2.40 28.91
C ASN A 510 -2.30 2.15 29.98
N TRP A 511 -1.78 0.92 30.07
CA TRP A 511 -0.70 0.54 31.00
C TRP A 511 0.56 1.40 30.83
N LYS A 512 0.96 1.70 29.59
CA LYS A 512 2.14 2.52 29.31
C LYS A 512 2.02 3.96 29.83
N GLU A 513 0.81 4.49 29.91
CA GLU A 513 0.54 5.83 30.46
C GLU A 513 0.28 5.78 31.98
N ASN A 514 -0.41 4.74 32.45
CA ASN A 514 -0.86 4.58 33.83
C ASN A 514 -0.22 3.36 34.49
N ARG A 515 1.09 3.44 34.75
CA ARG A 515 1.90 2.37 35.37
C ARG A 515 1.45 1.96 36.78
N GLU A 516 0.61 2.76 37.44
CA GLU A 516 0.07 2.45 38.76
C GLU A 516 -1.07 1.41 38.69
N GLU A 517 -1.73 1.28 37.53
CA GLU A 517 -2.86 0.36 37.34
C GLU A 517 -2.41 -0.96 36.71
N LYS A 518 -1.74 -1.81 37.51
CA LYS A 518 -1.20 -3.12 37.08
C LYS A 518 -2.24 -4.05 36.45
N ALA A 519 -3.53 -3.89 36.79
CA ALA A 519 -4.63 -4.64 36.21
C ALA A 519 -4.70 -4.53 34.68
N ASN A 520 -4.24 -3.42 34.08
CA ASN A 520 -4.20 -3.29 32.62
C ASN A 520 -3.14 -4.20 31.98
N LEU A 521 -1.96 -4.35 32.61
CA LEU A 521 -0.92 -5.24 32.10
C LEU A 521 -1.38 -6.71 32.20
N GLU A 522 -2.00 -7.08 33.31
CA GLU A 522 -2.54 -8.43 33.51
C GLU A 522 -3.62 -8.77 32.48
N LYS A 523 -4.57 -7.85 32.24
CA LYS A 523 -5.59 -8.02 31.19
C LYS A 523 -4.98 -8.10 29.78
N ALA A 524 -3.97 -7.29 29.48
CA ALA A 524 -3.29 -7.35 28.19
C ALA A 524 -2.64 -8.72 27.97
N ILE A 525 -1.95 -9.26 28.98
CA ILE A 525 -1.35 -10.60 28.92
C ILE A 525 -2.42 -11.68 28.76
N GLU A 526 -3.51 -11.60 29.53
CA GLU A 526 -4.63 -12.53 29.45
C GLU A 526 -5.22 -12.57 28.03
N PHE A 527 -5.56 -11.40 27.47
CA PHE A 527 -6.13 -11.32 26.13
C PHE A 527 -5.13 -11.72 25.05
N SER A 528 -3.84 -11.38 25.18
CA SER A 528 -2.81 -11.83 24.23
C SER A 528 -2.60 -13.35 24.25
N ARG A 529 -2.69 -14.01 25.41
CA ARG A 529 -2.65 -15.48 25.50
C ARG A 529 -3.88 -16.10 24.80
N LYS A 530 -5.08 -15.65 25.15
CA LYS A 530 -6.32 -16.11 24.50
C LYS A 530 -6.31 -15.89 22.98
N CYS A 531 -5.78 -14.76 22.52
CA CYS A 531 -5.60 -14.47 21.10
C CYS A 531 -4.67 -15.46 20.42
N LEU A 532 -3.50 -15.72 21.02
CA LEU A 532 -2.53 -16.67 20.49
C LEU A 532 -3.06 -18.12 20.45
N ASP A 533 -3.84 -18.52 21.46
CA ASP A 533 -4.49 -19.83 21.54
C ASP A 533 -5.59 -19.99 20.48
N ALA A 534 -6.32 -18.91 20.19
CA ALA A 534 -7.36 -18.88 19.16
C ALA A 534 -6.80 -18.74 17.72
N THR A 535 -5.49 -18.49 17.55
CA THR A 535 -4.87 -18.29 16.23
C THR A 535 -4.29 -19.60 15.70
N PRO A 536 -4.63 -20.03 14.47
CA PRO A 536 -4.05 -21.22 13.84
C PRO A 536 -2.52 -21.21 13.79
N GLN A 537 -1.91 -22.39 13.88
CA GLN A 537 -0.45 -22.56 13.94
C GLN A 537 0.27 -22.11 12.66
N ASP A 538 -0.40 -22.20 11.53
CA ASP A 538 0.09 -21.85 10.20
C ASP A 538 -0.13 -20.37 9.81
N SER A 539 -0.78 -19.59 10.68
CA SER A 539 -1.08 -18.18 10.44
C SER A 539 0.17 -17.31 10.34
N SER A 540 0.22 -16.43 9.33
CA SER A 540 1.30 -15.44 9.14
C SER A 540 1.40 -14.42 10.28
N GLU A 541 0.30 -14.17 10.99
CA GLU A 541 0.22 -13.24 12.12
C GLU A 541 0.82 -13.80 13.41
N ARG A 542 1.04 -15.11 13.48
CA ARG A 542 1.47 -15.79 14.70
C ARG A 542 2.82 -15.28 15.22
N ALA A 543 3.77 -14.96 14.32
CA ALA A 543 5.06 -14.41 14.71
C ALA A 543 4.94 -13.05 15.44
N ARG A 544 4.00 -12.21 15.00
CA ARG A 544 3.71 -10.92 15.66
C ARG A 544 3.09 -11.15 17.03
N LEU A 545 2.09 -12.04 17.13
CA LEU A 545 1.40 -12.34 18.39
C LEU A 545 2.34 -12.92 19.45
N LEU A 546 3.20 -13.87 19.07
CA LEU A 546 4.24 -14.41 19.94
C LEU A 546 5.19 -13.31 20.43
N GLY A 547 5.66 -12.44 19.54
CA GLY A 547 6.53 -11.32 19.90
C GLY A 547 5.86 -10.31 20.83
N SER A 548 4.58 -10.00 20.61
CA SER A 548 3.76 -9.13 21.45
C SER A 548 3.56 -9.70 22.84
N LEU A 549 3.13 -10.96 22.97
CA LEU A 549 2.96 -11.63 24.25
C LEU A 549 4.28 -11.71 25.03
N SER A 550 5.36 -12.11 24.36
CA SER A 550 6.70 -12.17 24.96
C SER A 550 7.13 -10.83 25.53
N GLY A 551 6.88 -9.74 24.80
CA GLY A 551 7.20 -8.38 25.26
C GLY A 551 6.43 -7.99 26.52
N LEU A 552 5.15 -8.38 26.62
CA LEU A 552 4.34 -8.12 27.81
C LEU A 552 4.79 -8.95 29.01
N LEU A 553 5.20 -10.21 28.80
CA LEU A 553 5.75 -11.06 29.86
C LEU A 553 7.08 -10.50 30.37
N VAL A 554 7.96 -10.05 29.47
CA VAL A 554 9.20 -9.35 29.85
C VAL A 554 8.91 -8.10 30.67
N GLU A 555 7.92 -7.31 30.25
CA GLU A 555 7.50 -6.11 30.96
C GLU A 555 6.93 -6.40 32.36
N GLN A 556 6.15 -7.48 32.50
CA GLN A 556 5.66 -7.95 33.79
C GLN A 556 6.78 -8.43 34.72
N LEU A 557 7.77 -9.16 34.18
CA LEU A 557 8.91 -9.62 34.96
C LEU A 557 9.70 -8.43 35.53
N PHE A 558 10.01 -7.43 34.70
CA PHE A 558 10.72 -6.23 35.15
C PHE A 558 9.93 -5.38 36.17
N ASP A 559 8.60 -5.34 36.08
CA ASP A 559 7.75 -4.61 37.03
C ASP A 559 7.65 -5.32 38.40
N ASN A 560 7.75 -6.66 38.41
CA ASN A 560 7.71 -7.47 39.62
C ASN A 560 9.08 -7.55 40.31
N ASP A 561 10.15 -7.73 39.53
CA ASP A 561 11.52 -7.82 40.02
C ASP A 561 12.48 -7.20 39.00
N PRO A 562 12.98 -5.98 39.25
CA PRO A 562 13.96 -5.33 38.38
C PRO A 562 15.29 -6.09 38.26
N ASP A 563 15.61 -6.95 39.23
CA ASP A 563 16.86 -7.71 39.32
C ASP A 563 16.66 -9.19 38.97
N ALA A 564 15.57 -9.53 38.28
CA ALA A 564 15.19 -10.89 37.91
C ALA A 564 16.34 -11.68 37.25
N ASP A 565 16.66 -12.86 37.80
CA ASP A 565 17.70 -13.76 37.27
C ASP A 565 17.34 -14.32 35.89
N GLY A 566 18.35 -14.76 35.12
CA GLY A 566 18.18 -15.25 33.76
C GLY A 566 17.24 -16.46 33.62
N SER A 567 17.06 -17.24 34.68
CA SER A 567 16.09 -18.34 34.75
C SER A 567 14.62 -17.90 34.68
N THR A 568 14.31 -16.62 34.94
CA THR A 568 12.94 -16.08 34.86
C THR A 568 12.47 -15.79 33.42
N PHE A 569 13.40 -15.65 32.48
CA PHE A 569 13.10 -15.29 31.08
C PHE A 569 12.87 -16.50 30.15
N THR A 570 12.77 -17.73 30.69
CA THR A 570 12.65 -18.95 29.88
C THR A 570 11.43 -18.94 28.96
N GLU A 571 10.24 -18.58 29.48
CA GLU A 571 9.02 -18.53 28.67
C GLU A 571 9.10 -17.44 27.57
N PRO A 572 9.43 -16.16 27.88
CA PRO A 572 9.59 -15.15 26.84
C PRO A 572 10.64 -15.49 25.77
N LEU A 573 11.78 -16.06 26.17
CA LEU A 573 12.83 -16.47 25.22
C LEU A 573 12.35 -17.61 24.31
N SER A 574 11.61 -18.58 24.84
CA SER A 574 11.02 -19.65 24.04
C SER A 574 10.06 -19.10 23.00
N LEU A 575 9.16 -18.20 23.40
CA LEU A 575 8.17 -17.60 22.50
C LEU A 575 8.83 -16.69 21.43
N TYR A 576 9.84 -15.90 21.78
CA TYR A 576 10.61 -15.15 20.79
C TYR A 576 11.34 -16.08 19.82
N THR A 577 11.95 -17.16 20.31
CA THR A 577 12.66 -18.13 19.47
C THR A 577 11.72 -18.86 18.52
N GLU A 578 10.52 -19.22 18.99
CA GLU A 578 9.44 -19.73 18.13
C GLU A 578 9.10 -18.71 17.04
N ALA A 579 8.87 -17.44 17.41
CA ALA A 579 8.55 -16.38 16.47
C ALA A 579 9.62 -16.23 15.36
N VAL A 580 10.91 -16.24 15.71
CA VAL A 580 12.03 -16.13 14.75
C VAL A 580 12.02 -17.29 13.74
N ASN A 581 11.66 -18.49 14.18
CA ASN A 581 11.72 -19.71 13.39
C ASN A 581 10.43 -20.02 12.61
N LEU A 582 9.38 -19.22 12.74
CA LEU A 582 8.13 -19.41 12.00
C LEU A 582 8.32 -19.14 10.49
N PRO A 583 8.22 -20.14 9.60
CA PRO A 583 8.48 -19.96 8.17
C PRO A 583 7.46 -19.01 7.50
N ASN A 584 6.20 -19.09 7.92
CA ASN A 584 5.09 -18.30 7.38
C ASN A 584 4.99 -16.90 7.99
N GLY A 585 5.79 -16.58 9.01
CA GLY A 585 5.74 -15.30 9.71
C GLY A 585 6.39 -14.16 8.91
N SER A 586 5.85 -12.95 9.03
CA SER A 586 6.43 -11.74 8.43
C SER A 586 7.93 -11.61 8.76
N PRO A 587 8.84 -11.52 7.76
CA PRO A 587 10.28 -11.40 8.00
C PRO A 587 10.66 -10.22 8.92
N LEU A 588 9.95 -9.09 8.81
CA LEU A 588 10.14 -7.93 9.69
C LEU A 588 9.79 -8.25 11.15
N MET A 589 8.67 -8.92 11.40
CA MET A 589 8.24 -9.30 12.75
C MET A 589 9.21 -10.32 13.37
N ARG A 590 9.75 -11.22 12.55
CA ARG A 590 10.79 -12.19 12.95
C ARG A 590 12.10 -11.49 13.32
N ILE A 591 12.52 -10.47 12.57
CA ILE A 591 13.68 -9.63 12.93
C ILE A 591 13.44 -8.92 14.28
N HIS A 592 12.26 -8.34 14.49
CA HIS A 592 11.94 -7.68 15.76
C HIS A 592 11.96 -8.65 16.94
N ALA A 593 11.40 -9.85 16.78
CA ALA A 593 11.46 -10.91 17.79
C ALA A 593 12.92 -11.31 18.09
N ALA A 594 13.74 -11.52 17.05
CA ALA A 594 15.15 -11.86 17.19
C ALA A 594 15.92 -10.80 18.00
N ARG A 595 15.70 -9.51 17.71
CA ARG A 595 16.36 -8.41 18.45
C ARG A 595 15.98 -8.40 19.93
N GLN A 596 14.73 -8.66 20.27
CA GLN A 596 14.32 -8.75 21.68
C GLN A 596 14.95 -9.96 22.39
N ALA A 597 14.98 -11.13 21.74
CA ALA A 597 15.65 -12.31 22.28
C ALA A 597 17.16 -12.07 22.49
N VAL A 598 17.85 -11.51 21.50
CA VAL A 598 19.27 -11.15 21.57
C VAL A 598 19.52 -10.19 22.74
N ARG A 599 18.67 -9.17 22.94
CA ARG A 599 18.81 -8.24 24.06
C ARG A 599 18.72 -8.94 25.42
N ILE A 600 17.80 -9.88 25.58
CA ILE A 600 17.66 -10.65 26.83
C ILE A 600 18.88 -11.55 27.05
N LEU A 601 19.29 -12.31 26.02
CA LEU A 601 20.42 -13.25 26.11
C LEU A 601 21.75 -12.53 26.41
N THR A 602 22.00 -11.40 25.75
CA THR A 602 23.23 -10.62 25.93
C THR A 602 23.31 -9.96 27.30
N ASN A 603 22.19 -9.47 27.85
CA ASN A 603 22.12 -8.99 29.25
C ASN A 603 22.43 -10.09 30.27
N GLN A 604 22.19 -11.36 29.92
CA GLN A 604 22.53 -12.53 30.72
C GLN A 604 23.92 -13.12 30.40
N HIS A 605 24.70 -12.45 29.55
CA HIS A 605 26.00 -12.92 29.06
C HIS A 605 25.96 -14.27 28.30
N ARG A 606 24.81 -14.65 27.72
CA ARG A 606 24.60 -15.88 26.94
C ARG A 606 24.88 -15.67 25.45
N TRP A 607 26.12 -15.28 25.14
CA TRP A 607 26.52 -14.84 23.80
C TRP A 607 26.43 -15.93 22.73
N GLU A 608 26.79 -17.17 23.06
CA GLU A 608 26.74 -18.32 22.13
C GLU A 608 25.31 -18.63 21.67
N GLU A 609 24.31 -18.43 22.55
CA GLU A 609 22.90 -18.60 22.20
C GLU A 609 22.37 -17.40 21.40
N ALA A 610 22.91 -16.20 21.64
CA ALA A 610 22.52 -14.99 20.91
C ALA A 610 23.01 -15.00 19.46
N LYS A 611 24.18 -15.58 19.17
CA LYS A 611 24.79 -15.63 17.84
C LYS A 611 23.84 -16.16 16.76
N PRO A 612 23.31 -17.40 16.81
CA PRO A 612 22.47 -17.94 15.74
C PRO A 612 21.18 -17.13 15.54
N ILE A 613 20.58 -16.58 16.60
CA ILE A 613 19.37 -15.75 16.51
C ILE A 613 19.69 -14.42 15.81
N SER A 614 20.81 -13.79 16.16
CA SER A 614 21.24 -12.54 15.54
C SER A 614 21.57 -12.71 14.04
N LEU A 615 22.24 -13.81 13.67
CA LEU A 615 22.52 -14.14 12.27
C LEU A 615 21.24 -14.46 11.47
N ALA A 616 20.27 -15.14 12.07
CA ALA A 616 18.98 -15.38 11.43
C ALA A 616 18.26 -14.06 11.10
N ALA A 617 18.35 -13.05 11.97
CA ALA A 617 17.79 -11.72 11.69
C ALA A 617 18.48 -11.04 10.49
N MET A 618 19.81 -11.14 10.37
CA MET A 618 20.55 -10.61 9.21
C MET A 618 20.15 -11.29 7.89
N GLN A 619 19.93 -12.61 7.91
CA GLN A 619 19.50 -13.36 6.73
C GLN A 619 18.10 -12.97 6.23
N LEU A 620 17.24 -12.46 7.11
CA LEU A 620 15.90 -11.98 6.75
C LEU A 620 15.91 -10.55 6.18
N LEU A 621 16.98 -9.77 6.41
CA LEU A 621 17.04 -8.35 6.06
C LEU A 621 16.77 -8.07 4.56
N PRO A 622 17.35 -8.83 3.60
CA PRO A 622 17.06 -8.65 2.18
C PRO A 622 15.62 -9.00 1.77
N GLN A 623 14.91 -9.80 2.57
CA GLN A 623 13.49 -10.14 2.32
C GLN A 623 12.56 -8.98 2.74
N VAL A 624 12.99 -8.14 3.68
CA VAL A 624 12.22 -6.97 4.11
C VAL A 624 12.54 -5.76 3.22
N CYS A 625 13.82 -5.50 2.96
CA CYS A 625 14.28 -4.37 2.15
C CYS A 625 14.53 -4.82 0.71
N GLY A 626 13.48 -4.86 -0.10
CA GLY A 626 13.54 -5.33 -1.49
C GLY A 626 14.27 -4.33 -2.40
N LYS A 627 15.21 -4.83 -3.21
CA LYS A 627 16.00 -4.03 -4.17
C LYS A 627 15.17 -3.22 -5.18
N TYR A 628 13.93 -3.63 -5.45
CA TYR A 628 13.02 -3.05 -6.45
C TYR A 628 11.78 -2.38 -5.82
N GLN A 629 11.79 -2.19 -4.51
CA GLN A 629 10.80 -1.35 -3.83
C GLN A 629 11.04 0.13 -4.15
N SER A 630 10.05 0.99 -3.91
CA SER A 630 10.27 2.43 -4.03
C SER A 630 11.32 2.88 -3.02
N LEU A 631 12.05 3.96 -3.30
CA LEU A 631 13.03 4.51 -2.36
C LEU A 631 12.40 4.86 -1.00
N GLN A 632 11.14 5.30 -1.01
CA GLN A 632 10.39 5.61 0.21
C GLN A 632 10.11 4.34 1.03
N ASP A 633 9.70 3.26 0.37
CA ASP A 633 9.43 1.96 1.01
C ASP A 633 10.72 1.38 1.61
N GLN A 634 11.83 1.44 0.86
CA GLN A 634 13.15 1.01 1.32
C GLN A 634 13.57 1.80 2.56
N GLN A 635 13.49 3.15 2.52
CA GLN A 635 13.81 3.99 3.69
C GLN A 635 12.95 3.63 4.90
N GLN A 636 11.65 3.39 4.71
CA GLN A 636 10.78 3.00 5.80
C GLN A 636 11.21 1.68 6.44
N VAL A 637 11.52 0.66 5.64
CA VAL A 637 11.99 -0.65 6.12
C VAL A 637 13.33 -0.54 6.84
N VAL A 638 14.32 0.13 6.22
CA VAL A 638 15.64 0.30 6.82
C VAL A 638 15.54 1.06 8.15
N SER A 639 14.66 2.06 8.23
CA SER A 639 14.44 2.80 9.48
C SER A 639 13.96 1.92 10.64
N GLN A 640 13.25 0.82 10.36
CA GLN A 640 12.72 -0.11 11.37
C GLN A 640 13.74 -1.18 11.77
N THR A 641 14.70 -1.47 10.90
CA THR A 641 15.77 -2.45 11.14
C THR A 641 17.10 -1.81 11.56
N SER A 642 17.16 -0.47 11.59
CA SER A 642 18.29 0.35 12.02
C SER A 642 18.98 -0.17 13.28
N GLY A 643 20.31 -0.24 13.24
CA GLY A 643 21.17 -0.74 14.32
C GLY A 643 21.34 -2.26 14.40
N LEU A 644 20.55 -3.05 13.65
CA LEU A 644 20.65 -4.52 13.66
C LEU A 644 22.07 -5.01 13.32
N ALA A 645 22.67 -4.50 12.24
CA ALA A 645 24.03 -4.86 11.84
C ALA A 645 25.07 -4.52 12.91
N SER A 646 24.94 -3.36 13.56
CA SER A 646 25.82 -2.96 14.68
C SER A 646 25.69 -3.88 15.89
N GLU A 647 24.46 -4.33 16.20
CA GLU A 647 24.19 -5.30 17.28
C GLU A 647 24.81 -6.67 16.97
N VAL A 648 24.61 -7.18 15.76
CA VAL A 648 25.17 -8.47 15.30
C VAL A 648 26.69 -8.42 15.30
N CYS A 649 27.26 -7.31 14.79
CA CYS A 649 28.70 -7.04 14.84
C CYS A 649 29.23 -7.10 16.27
N SER A 650 28.57 -6.43 17.22
CA SER A 650 28.96 -6.47 18.64
C SER A 650 28.90 -7.88 19.25
N VAL A 651 27.91 -8.70 18.90
CA VAL A 651 27.82 -10.11 19.34
C VAL A 651 29.01 -10.92 18.81
N LEU A 652 29.31 -10.80 17.51
CA LEU A 652 30.41 -11.53 16.87
C LEU A 652 31.79 -11.07 17.39
N LEU A 653 31.99 -9.77 17.62
CA LEU A 653 33.22 -9.25 18.22
C LEU A 653 33.40 -9.73 19.66
N GLN A 654 32.31 -9.90 20.42
CA GLN A 654 32.36 -10.48 21.76
C GLN A 654 32.79 -11.95 21.76
N LEU A 655 32.45 -12.69 20.70
CA LEU A 655 32.84 -14.08 20.49
C LEU A 655 34.21 -14.24 19.81
N GLY A 656 34.88 -13.14 19.46
CA GLY A 656 36.21 -13.18 18.86
C GLY A 656 36.22 -13.49 17.36
N GLU A 657 35.16 -13.14 16.63
CA GLU A 657 34.98 -13.43 15.20
C GLU A 657 34.97 -12.14 14.34
N PRO A 658 36.11 -11.45 14.19
CA PRO A 658 36.16 -10.11 13.58
C PRO A 658 35.84 -10.07 12.09
N ASP A 659 36.19 -11.11 11.33
CA ASP A 659 35.96 -11.15 9.88
C ASP A 659 34.47 -11.40 9.55
N GLU A 660 33.79 -12.22 10.35
CA GLU A 660 32.34 -12.40 10.24
C GLU A 660 31.61 -11.13 10.70
N ALA A 661 32.07 -10.49 11.79
CA ALA A 661 31.54 -9.22 12.26
C ALA A 661 31.64 -8.11 11.18
N LEU A 662 32.79 -8.01 10.51
CA LEU A 662 33.00 -7.09 9.39
C LEU A 662 32.01 -7.35 8.25
N THR A 663 31.84 -8.61 7.87
CA THR A 663 30.95 -9.02 6.76
C THR A 663 29.49 -8.68 7.07
N GLN A 664 29.02 -9.00 8.28
CA GLN A 664 27.65 -8.70 8.70
C GLN A 664 27.40 -7.20 8.87
N LEU A 665 28.40 -6.46 9.39
CA LEU A 665 28.31 -5.01 9.52
C LEU A 665 28.18 -4.34 8.15
N GLU A 666 28.97 -4.78 7.17
CA GLU A 666 28.91 -4.24 5.81
C GLU A 666 27.58 -4.62 5.12
N ALA A 667 27.11 -5.86 5.27
CA ALA A 667 25.87 -6.35 4.64
C ALA A 667 24.60 -5.59 5.09
N GLY A 668 24.58 -5.03 6.31
CA GLY A 668 23.45 -4.25 6.81
C GLY A 668 23.63 -2.74 6.73
N ARG A 669 24.65 -2.25 6.03
CA ARG A 669 24.96 -0.81 5.88
C ARG A 669 24.89 -0.38 4.42
N ALA A 670 24.54 0.89 4.22
CA ALA A 670 24.41 1.49 2.89
C ALA A 670 23.62 0.60 1.93
N MET A 671 22.55 -0.07 2.39
CA MET A 671 21.84 -1.07 1.59
C MET A 671 21.19 -0.42 0.36
N ILE A 672 20.57 0.75 0.56
CA ILE A 672 19.89 1.51 -0.49
C ILE A 672 20.90 2.01 -1.51
N LEU A 673 22.00 2.61 -1.05
CA LEU A 673 23.10 3.03 -1.92
C LEU A 673 23.75 1.83 -2.63
N GLY A 674 23.86 0.70 -1.93
CA GLY A 674 24.36 -0.59 -2.40
C GLY A 674 23.59 -1.08 -3.61
N PHE A 675 22.26 -1.05 -3.55
CA PHE A 675 21.40 -1.41 -4.67
C PHE A 675 21.67 -0.56 -5.91
N SER A 676 21.92 0.75 -5.76
CA SER A 676 22.27 1.64 -6.87
C SER A 676 23.66 1.36 -7.45
N MET A 677 24.64 1.01 -6.61
CA MET A 677 25.99 0.63 -7.04
C MET A 677 26.00 -0.66 -7.86
N ASP A 678 25.42 -1.72 -7.29
CA ASP A 678 25.27 -3.03 -7.93
C ASP A 678 24.66 -2.92 -9.33
N ASN A 679 23.63 -2.08 -9.44
CA ASN A 679 22.91 -1.85 -10.68
C ASN A 679 23.75 -1.15 -11.76
N THR A 680 24.82 -0.46 -11.41
CA THR A 680 25.58 0.37 -12.36
C THR A 680 26.88 -0.31 -12.76
N ASP A 681 27.66 -0.80 -11.80
CA ASP A 681 28.96 -1.43 -12.08
C ASP A 681 28.84 -2.85 -12.61
N GLU A 682 28.06 -3.70 -11.96
CA GLU A 682 27.95 -5.10 -12.37
C GLU A 682 27.17 -5.22 -13.68
N VAL A 683 26.16 -4.37 -13.91
CA VAL A 683 25.45 -4.33 -15.19
C VAL A 683 26.37 -3.86 -16.33
N SER A 684 27.30 -2.94 -16.08
CA SER A 684 28.29 -2.54 -17.08
C SER A 684 29.23 -3.70 -17.43
N GLU A 685 29.69 -4.45 -16.43
CA GLU A 685 30.52 -5.66 -16.62
C GLU A 685 29.74 -6.78 -17.34
N LEU A 686 28.46 -6.94 -17.00
CA LEU A 686 27.56 -7.85 -17.70
C LEU A 686 27.36 -7.42 -19.15
N GLN A 687 27.22 -6.12 -19.44
CA GLN A 687 27.11 -5.61 -20.81
C GLN A 687 28.36 -5.89 -21.65
N GLU A 688 29.55 -5.93 -21.03
CA GLU A 688 30.79 -6.32 -21.69
C GLU A 688 30.86 -7.83 -21.97
N THR A 689 30.28 -8.64 -21.09
CA THR A 689 30.34 -10.11 -21.16
C THR A 689 29.20 -10.71 -22.01
N ASP A 690 27.95 -10.29 -21.75
CA ASP A 690 26.72 -10.70 -22.43
C ASP A 690 25.72 -9.52 -22.53
N LYS A 691 25.70 -8.86 -23.69
CA LYS A 691 24.78 -7.74 -23.98
C LYS A 691 23.31 -8.13 -23.97
N GLY A 692 22.98 -9.39 -24.30
CA GLY A 692 21.60 -9.85 -24.39
C GLY A 692 20.97 -9.93 -23.01
N LEU A 693 21.65 -10.61 -22.08
CA LEU A 693 21.20 -10.72 -20.70
C LEU A 693 21.22 -9.37 -19.96
N ALA A 694 22.19 -8.50 -20.24
CA ALA A 694 22.21 -7.15 -19.68
C ALA A 694 20.98 -6.32 -20.11
N ASN A 695 20.60 -6.38 -21.39
CA ASN A 695 19.41 -5.69 -21.90
C ASN A 695 18.11 -6.31 -21.34
N GLU A 696 18.01 -7.65 -21.27
CA GLU A 696 16.87 -8.34 -20.64
C GLU A 696 16.69 -7.89 -19.19
N PHE A 697 17.78 -7.82 -18.42
CA PHE A 697 17.77 -7.34 -17.04
C PHE A 697 17.33 -5.87 -16.92
N LEU A 698 17.85 -4.99 -17.79
CA LEU A 698 17.49 -3.56 -17.80
C LEU A 698 16.02 -3.32 -18.19
N ASP A 699 15.49 -4.05 -19.16
CA ASP A 699 14.09 -3.97 -19.58
C ASP A 699 13.14 -4.41 -18.46
N ILE A 700 13.48 -5.51 -17.77
CA ILE A 700 12.74 -5.97 -16.59
C ILE A 700 12.77 -4.90 -15.49
N LYS A 701 13.95 -4.34 -15.20
CA LYS A 701 14.10 -3.29 -14.19
C LYS A 701 13.29 -2.02 -14.52
N ALA A 702 13.21 -1.62 -15.78
CA ALA A 702 12.41 -0.47 -16.19
C ALA A 702 10.91 -0.65 -15.90
N LYS A 703 10.38 -1.85 -16.14
CA LYS A 703 8.99 -2.21 -15.83
C LYS A 703 8.70 -2.26 -14.33
N LEU A 704 9.73 -2.53 -13.51
CA LEU A 704 9.62 -2.53 -12.05
C LEU A 704 9.50 -1.13 -11.44
N HIS A 705 9.88 -0.07 -12.16
CA HIS A 705 9.93 1.30 -11.65
C HIS A 705 8.71 2.12 -12.11
N ILE A 706 7.62 2.12 -11.33
CA ILE A 706 6.40 2.91 -11.60
C ILE A 706 6.47 4.25 -10.85
N PRO A 707 6.29 5.42 -11.51
CA PRO A 707 6.22 6.74 -10.86
C PRO A 707 4.91 6.95 -10.05
N SER A 708 5.02 7.69 -8.94
CA SER A 708 3.98 7.94 -7.93
C SER A 708 2.82 8.89 -8.32
N ASP A 709 2.83 9.50 -9.51
CA ASP A 709 1.89 10.58 -9.89
C ASP A 709 0.49 10.12 -10.38
N LEU A 710 0.04 8.91 -10.03
CA LEU A 710 -1.12 8.27 -10.69
C LEU A 710 -2.34 8.01 -9.80
N GLN A 711 -2.47 8.73 -8.69
CA GLN A 711 -3.58 8.58 -7.73
C GLN A 711 -4.99 8.94 -8.28
N SER A 712 -5.13 9.46 -9.52
CA SER A 712 -6.40 10.00 -10.02
C SER A 712 -6.97 9.35 -11.29
N SER A 713 -6.36 8.28 -11.83
CA SER A 713 -6.84 7.69 -13.10
C SER A 713 -6.97 6.16 -13.07
N ASN A 714 -7.84 5.62 -13.93
CA ASN A 714 -7.97 4.17 -14.18
C ASN A 714 -6.68 3.51 -14.74
N LEU A 715 -5.57 4.25 -14.92
CA LEU A 715 -4.27 3.76 -15.41
C LEU A 715 -3.37 3.14 -14.33
N GLY A 716 -3.58 3.41 -13.03
CA GLY A 716 -2.73 2.87 -11.96
C GLY A 716 -2.74 1.34 -11.86
N GLU A 717 -3.88 0.72 -12.19
CA GLU A 717 -4.09 -0.73 -12.19
C GLU A 717 -3.25 -1.47 -13.25
N VAL A 718 -3.30 -0.97 -14.49
CA VAL A 718 -2.61 -1.55 -15.65
C VAL A 718 -1.11 -1.54 -15.43
N ARG A 719 -0.58 -0.43 -14.90
CA ARG A 719 0.86 -0.30 -14.63
C ARG A 719 1.32 -1.22 -13.50
N LEU A 720 0.48 -1.45 -12.49
CA LEU A 720 0.85 -2.38 -11.42
C LEU A 720 0.91 -3.84 -11.89
N GLN A 721 0.05 -4.23 -12.83
CA GLN A 721 0.15 -5.53 -13.49
C GLN A 721 1.47 -5.67 -14.27
N GLU A 722 1.90 -4.63 -14.98
CA GLU A 722 3.18 -4.62 -15.73
C GLU A 722 4.40 -4.81 -14.81
N ARG A 723 4.40 -4.19 -13.63
CA ARG A 723 5.46 -4.38 -12.63
C ARG A 723 5.56 -5.82 -12.13
N ARG A 724 4.43 -6.49 -11.88
CA ARG A 724 4.43 -7.85 -11.35
C ARG A 724 4.95 -8.89 -12.33
N ALA A 725 4.59 -8.76 -13.61
CA ALA A 725 5.16 -9.59 -14.66
C ALA A 725 6.70 -9.46 -14.65
N ALA A 726 7.19 -8.23 -14.48
CA ALA A 726 8.62 -7.97 -14.38
C ALA A 726 9.28 -8.58 -13.12
N GLU A 727 8.58 -8.67 -11.97
CA GLU A 727 9.14 -9.33 -10.77
C GLU A 727 9.38 -10.83 -10.97
N ALA A 728 8.45 -11.52 -11.65
CA ALA A 728 8.61 -12.93 -11.95
C ALA A 728 9.73 -13.17 -12.97
N ASP A 729 9.80 -12.33 -14.00
CA ASP A 729 10.85 -12.39 -15.03
C ASP A 729 12.24 -12.16 -14.44
N LEU A 730 12.33 -11.30 -13.42
CA LEU A 730 13.59 -10.95 -12.76
C LEU A 730 14.28 -12.15 -12.11
N ALA A 731 13.55 -13.00 -11.38
CA ALA A 731 14.16 -14.13 -10.68
C ALA A 731 14.86 -15.09 -11.65
N ASN A 732 14.20 -15.39 -12.77
CA ASN A 732 14.75 -16.21 -13.84
C ASN A 732 15.94 -15.53 -14.52
N CYS A 733 15.86 -14.21 -14.75
CA CYS A 733 16.95 -13.43 -15.32
C CYS A 733 18.21 -13.47 -14.43
N LEU A 734 18.04 -13.28 -13.11
CA LEU A 734 19.15 -13.34 -12.15
C LEU A 734 19.82 -14.71 -12.08
N GLU A 735 19.05 -15.80 -12.18
CA GLU A 735 19.61 -17.15 -12.22
C GLU A 735 20.46 -17.37 -13.47
N LYS A 736 19.99 -16.92 -14.65
CA LYS A 736 20.77 -16.98 -15.90
C LYS A 736 22.10 -16.21 -15.76
N ILE A 737 22.06 -14.99 -15.20
CA ILE A 737 23.27 -14.15 -15.03
C ILE A 737 24.26 -14.81 -14.08
N ARG A 738 23.81 -15.35 -12.95
CA ARG A 738 24.68 -15.97 -11.94
C ARG A 738 25.32 -17.28 -12.37
N ASN A 739 24.83 -17.90 -13.44
CA ASN A 739 25.45 -19.07 -14.04
C ASN A 739 26.55 -18.71 -15.06
N LEU A 740 26.80 -17.42 -15.33
CA LEU A 740 27.93 -16.98 -16.15
C LEU A 740 29.22 -16.94 -15.34
N ASP A 741 30.33 -17.34 -15.98
CA ASP A 741 31.66 -17.26 -15.36
C ASP A 741 32.05 -15.81 -15.07
N GLY A 742 32.40 -15.52 -13.82
CA GLY A 742 32.75 -14.18 -13.35
C GLY A 742 31.58 -13.37 -12.79
N HIS A 743 30.33 -13.89 -12.90
CA HIS A 743 29.10 -13.24 -12.44
C HIS A 743 28.38 -14.05 -11.34
N GLN A 744 29.04 -15.04 -10.71
CA GLN A 744 28.43 -15.90 -9.69
C GLN A 744 27.91 -15.13 -8.47
N ASP A 745 28.53 -13.98 -8.19
CA ASP A 745 28.16 -13.08 -7.10
C ASP A 745 27.33 -11.88 -7.58
N PHE A 746 26.76 -11.91 -8.79
CA PHE A 746 25.96 -10.81 -9.35
C PHE A 746 24.79 -10.44 -8.40
N LEU A 747 24.80 -9.19 -7.95
CA LEU A 747 23.94 -8.54 -6.95
C LEU A 747 23.92 -9.27 -5.59
N ARG A 748 25.04 -9.90 -5.19
CA ARG A 748 25.28 -10.48 -3.86
C ARG A 748 26.34 -9.67 -3.12
N GLU A 749 26.40 -9.83 -1.79
CA GLU A 749 27.43 -9.16 -1.02
C GLU A 749 28.83 -9.72 -1.31
N PRO A 750 29.85 -8.84 -1.42
CA PRO A 750 31.18 -9.28 -1.75
C PRO A 750 31.80 -10.07 -0.60
N PRO A 751 32.61 -11.10 -0.90
CA PRO A 751 33.28 -11.89 0.13
C PRO A 751 34.29 -11.03 0.92
N VAL A 752 34.60 -11.46 2.14
CA VAL A 752 35.49 -10.72 3.06
C VAL A 752 36.86 -10.38 2.45
N ASP A 753 37.42 -11.25 1.62
CA ASP A 753 38.69 -11.01 0.93
C ASP A 753 38.60 -9.85 -0.07
N ARG A 754 37.44 -9.68 -0.72
CA ARG A 754 37.16 -8.55 -1.60
C ARG A 754 37.02 -7.27 -0.78
N LEU A 755 36.36 -7.31 0.38
CA LEU A 755 36.29 -6.16 1.29
C LEU A 755 37.69 -5.72 1.73
N LYS A 756 38.54 -6.66 2.17
CA LYS A 756 39.92 -6.38 2.57
C LYS A 756 40.80 -5.85 1.45
N SER A 757 40.45 -6.06 0.18
CA SER A 757 41.22 -5.52 -0.95
C SER A 757 41.26 -3.98 -1.00
N CYS A 758 40.38 -3.30 -0.26
CA CYS A 758 40.41 -1.85 -0.11
C CYS A 758 41.66 -1.34 0.63
N THR A 759 42.43 -2.19 1.31
CA THR A 759 43.60 -1.72 2.07
C THR A 759 44.82 -1.40 1.20
N LYS A 760 44.77 -1.69 -0.11
CA LYS A 760 45.86 -1.43 -1.06
C LYS A 760 46.28 0.04 -1.14
N GLU A 761 45.35 0.96 -0.89
CA GLU A 761 45.54 2.41 -1.01
C GLU A 761 45.57 3.12 0.36
N GLY A 762 45.45 2.35 1.46
CA GLY A 762 45.66 2.82 2.83
C GLY A 762 44.73 2.13 3.84
N ILE A 763 44.52 2.76 5.00
CA ILE A 763 43.90 2.13 6.16
C ILE A 763 42.40 2.44 6.20
N VAL A 764 41.57 1.43 6.47
CA VAL A 764 40.13 1.65 6.69
C VAL A 764 39.80 1.40 8.16
N VAL A 765 39.14 2.37 8.79
CA VAL A 765 38.76 2.33 10.20
C VAL A 765 37.23 2.41 10.29
N LEU A 766 36.61 1.30 10.68
CA LEU A 766 35.20 1.24 10.99
C LEU A 766 35.03 1.47 12.49
N VAL A 767 34.11 2.35 12.88
CA VAL A 767 33.78 2.65 14.27
C VAL A 767 32.35 2.17 14.52
N ASN A 768 32.24 1.03 15.21
CA ASN A 768 30.97 0.45 15.57
C ASN A 768 30.50 0.96 16.93
N THR A 769 29.24 1.40 17.02
CA THR A 769 28.61 1.77 18.30
C THR A 769 27.28 1.05 18.46
N SER A 770 27.12 0.33 19.57
CA SER A 770 25.86 -0.32 19.95
C SER A 770 25.61 -0.20 21.46
N TYR A 771 24.44 -0.65 21.93
CA TYR A 771 24.16 -0.70 23.37
C TYR A 771 24.92 -1.82 24.08
N LEU A 772 25.50 -2.76 23.33
CA LEU A 772 26.26 -3.91 23.86
C LEU A 772 27.71 -3.54 24.13
N ARG A 773 28.36 -2.93 23.13
CA ARG A 773 29.76 -2.48 23.17
C ARG A 773 30.05 -1.54 22.00
N SER A 774 31.12 -0.78 22.15
CA SER A 774 31.66 0.08 21.09
C SER A 774 33.08 -0.35 20.77
N ASP A 775 33.40 -0.40 19.48
CA ASP A 775 34.63 -0.99 18.96
C ASP A 775 35.07 -0.29 17.69
N SER A 776 36.36 -0.38 17.39
CA SER A 776 36.88 -0.09 16.07
C SER A 776 37.40 -1.35 15.39
N ILE A 777 36.97 -1.56 14.14
CA ILE A 777 37.51 -2.59 13.24
C ILE A 777 38.45 -1.87 12.27
N ILE A 778 39.73 -2.22 12.31
CA ILE A 778 40.78 -1.60 11.48
C ILE A 778 41.21 -2.61 10.43
N LEU A 779 41.11 -2.23 9.16
CA LEU A 779 41.65 -3.00 8.04
C LEU A 779 42.99 -2.41 7.62
N VAL A 780 44.04 -3.21 7.75
CA VAL A 780 45.42 -2.83 7.41
C VAL A 780 46.12 -3.98 6.69
N GLY A 781 46.46 -3.78 5.41
CA GLY A 781 46.89 -4.88 4.55
C GLY A 781 45.84 -6.00 4.50
N SER A 782 46.23 -7.25 4.70
CA SER A 782 45.30 -8.40 4.78
C SER A 782 44.72 -8.64 6.19
N HIS A 783 45.02 -7.78 7.17
CA HIS A 783 44.70 -8.01 8.57
C HIS A 783 43.50 -7.19 9.05
N THR A 784 42.72 -7.82 9.93
CA THR A 784 41.63 -7.19 10.69
C THR A 784 42.08 -7.04 12.14
N LEU A 785 42.18 -5.81 12.62
CA LEU A 785 42.45 -5.51 14.03
C LEU A 785 41.16 -5.01 14.69
N VAL A 786 41.00 -5.32 15.98
CA VAL A 786 39.85 -4.86 16.78
C VAL A 786 40.36 -4.08 17.98
N VAL A 787 39.85 -2.86 18.14
CA VAL A 787 40.16 -1.97 19.27
C VAL A 787 38.89 -1.73 20.07
N PRO A 788 38.77 -2.24 21.31
CA PRO A 788 37.65 -1.90 22.19
C PRO A 788 37.64 -0.42 22.53
N LEU A 789 36.48 0.23 22.43
CA LEU A 789 36.29 1.66 22.69
C LEU A 789 35.28 1.89 23.83
N PRO A 790 35.57 1.45 25.07
CA PRO A 790 34.60 1.46 26.17
C PRO A 790 34.11 2.87 26.56
N GLY A 791 34.89 3.91 26.29
CA GLY A 791 34.50 5.29 26.55
C GLY A 791 33.56 5.90 25.51
N LEU A 792 33.36 5.22 24.37
CA LEU A 792 32.45 5.61 23.29
C LEU A 792 31.02 5.09 23.55
N GLU A 793 30.48 5.40 24.73
CA GLU A 793 29.16 4.92 25.18
C GLU A 793 28.03 5.45 24.29
N LEU A 794 27.10 4.57 23.87
CA LEU A 794 26.04 4.92 22.90
C LEU A 794 25.22 6.15 23.30
N HIS A 795 24.89 6.32 24.58
CA HIS A 795 24.11 7.49 25.03
C HIS A 795 24.87 8.81 24.83
N LYS A 796 26.18 8.83 25.08
CA LYS A 796 27.03 10.02 24.81
C LYS A 796 27.18 10.27 23.32
N VAL A 797 27.35 9.20 22.52
CA VAL A 797 27.38 9.29 21.06
C VAL A 797 26.11 9.97 20.55
N VAL A 798 24.94 9.51 21.01
CA VAL A 798 23.65 10.11 20.67
C VAL A 798 23.55 11.56 21.14
N ASP A 799 23.93 11.88 22.37
CA ASP A 799 23.87 13.24 22.91
C ASP A 799 24.72 14.22 22.08
N PHE A 800 25.97 13.86 21.76
CA PHE A 800 26.82 14.68 20.91
C PHE A 800 26.30 14.81 19.49
N ARG A 801 25.72 13.72 18.94
CA ARG A 801 25.11 13.76 17.61
C ARG A 801 23.88 14.67 17.59
N VAL A 802 23.04 14.64 18.62
CA VAL A 802 21.92 15.59 18.78
C VAL A 802 22.46 17.02 18.84
N GLN A 803 23.50 17.29 19.63
CA GLN A 803 24.10 18.63 19.71
C GLN A 803 24.63 19.13 18.37
N LEU A 804 25.28 18.27 17.58
CA LEU A 804 25.74 18.60 16.23
C LEU A 804 24.55 18.93 15.31
N ILE A 805 23.43 18.20 15.40
CA ILE A 805 22.27 18.44 14.53
C ILE A 805 21.49 19.69 15.00
N SER A 806 21.28 19.86 16.30
CA SER A 806 20.45 20.93 16.88
C SER A 806 21.19 22.26 17.03
N GLY A 807 22.50 22.22 17.29
CA GLY A 807 23.33 23.40 17.57
C GLY A 807 23.49 24.34 16.38
N PHE A 808 23.20 23.87 15.16
CA PHE A 808 23.32 24.65 13.92
C PHE A 808 21.98 24.91 13.21
N SER A 809 20.82 24.70 13.85
CA SER A 809 19.51 25.00 13.26
C SER A 809 18.77 26.15 13.94
N THR A 810 18.20 27.04 13.13
CA THR A 810 17.07 27.92 13.48
C THR A 810 15.78 27.23 13.01
N VAL A 811 14.70 27.30 13.80
CA VAL A 811 13.34 26.75 13.55
C VAL A 811 13.03 25.33 14.14
N ASP A 812 11.79 25.19 14.64
CA ASP A 812 11.24 24.32 15.70
C ASP A 812 10.90 22.84 15.39
N PHE A 813 10.95 22.00 16.44
CA PHE A 813 10.19 20.77 16.80
C PHE A 813 9.65 19.83 15.69
N PRO A 814 10.14 18.56 15.61
CA PRO A 814 9.41 17.42 16.21
C PRO A 814 10.30 16.25 16.73
N VAL A 815 11.60 16.44 16.97
CA VAL A 815 12.53 15.36 17.40
C VAL A 815 12.28 14.87 18.85
N LYS A 816 11.37 15.51 19.60
CA LYS A 816 11.12 15.19 21.02
C LYS A 816 10.68 13.76 21.30
N ARG A 817 9.93 13.11 20.40
CA ARG A 817 9.37 11.77 20.67
C ARG A 817 10.39 10.64 20.55
N ALA A 818 11.30 10.71 19.57
CA ALA A 818 12.43 9.79 19.47
C ALA A 818 13.46 10.03 20.59
N ILE A 819 13.67 11.30 20.97
CA ILE A 819 14.59 11.68 22.07
C ILE A 819 14.05 11.25 23.44
N GLN A 820 12.73 11.29 23.67
CA GLN A 820 12.12 10.91 24.95
C GLN A 820 12.27 9.43 25.30
N ILE A 821 12.46 8.55 24.31
CA ILE A 821 12.64 7.10 24.54
C ILE A 821 14.08 6.79 25.00
N VAL A 822 15.07 7.64 24.66
CA VAL A 822 16.49 7.35 24.89
C VAL A 822 17.13 8.30 25.92
N SER A 823 16.64 9.53 26.06
CA SER A 823 17.22 10.53 26.98
C SER A 823 16.13 11.21 27.83
N LYS A 824 16.10 10.89 29.14
CA LYS A 824 15.23 11.56 30.13
C LYS A 824 15.65 13.00 30.46
N LYS A 825 16.75 13.52 29.89
CA LYS A 825 17.30 14.84 30.23
C LYS A 825 17.97 15.52 29.03
N VAL A 826 17.17 16.13 28.15
CA VAL A 826 17.71 17.11 27.18
C VAL A 826 17.27 18.53 27.60
N PRO A 827 18.19 19.39 28.06
CA PRO A 827 17.88 20.77 28.42
C PRO A 827 17.42 21.60 27.20
N LYS A 828 16.51 22.55 27.44
CA LYS A 828 15.83 23.38 26.42
C LYS A 828 16.70 24.38 25.66
N GLN A 829 18.02 24.43 25.83
CA GLN A 829 18.87 25.44 25.19
C GLN A 829 20.28 24.88 24.96
N ALA A 830 20.59 24.43 23.74
CA ALA A 830 21.97 24.20 23.31
C ALA A 830 22.19 24.96 21.99
N ARG A 831 22.82 26.13 22.07
CA ARG A 831 23.07 27.04 20.93
C ARG A 831 24.48 26.88 20.30
N GLN A 832 25.26 25.88 20.69
CA GLN A 832 26.53 25.48 20.06
C GLN A 832 26.83 24.00 20.42
N PRO A 833 27.52 23.22 19.58
CA PRO A 833 28.10 21.94 19.99
C PRO A 833 29.07 22.15 21.15
N SER A 834 29.15 21.21 22.09
CA SER A 834 30.08 21.38 23.22
C SER A 834 31.53 21.53 22.73
N PRO A 835 32.34 22.44 23.30
CA PRO A 835 33.77 22.53 23.00
C PRO A 835 34.52 21.22 23.25
N GLY A 836 34.01 20.33 24.11
CA GLY A 836 34.64 19.07 24.50
C GLY A 836 34.42 17.89 23.54
N LEU A 837 33.67 18.04 22.44
CA LEU A 837 33.46 16.92 21.51
C LEU A 837 34.77 16.44 20.87
N ALA A 838 35.60 17.37 20.40
CA ALA A 838 36.84 17.04 19.71
C ALA A 838 37.85 16.34 20.64
N GLY A 839 37.98 16.82 21.89
CA GLY A 839 38.74 16.18 22.97
C GLY A 839 38.19 14.80 23.33
N TRP A 840 36.87 14.69 23.51
CA TRP A 840 36.24 13.41 23.82
C TRP A 840 36.42 12.36 22.70
N LEU A 841 36.27 12.75 21.43
CA LEU A 841 36.52 11.86 20.28
C LEU A 841 37.99 11.44 20.19
N TRP A 842 38.91 12.34 20.55
CA TRP A 842 40.32 12.02 20.62
C TRP A 842 40.58 10.93 21.65
N ASP A 843 40.21 11.17 22.92
CA ASP A 843 40.50 10.28 24.04
C ASP A 843 39.80 8.92 23.91
N ASN A 844 38.57 8.89 23.36
CA ASN A 844 37.71 7.70 23.40
C ASN A 844 37.61 6.94 22.07
N CYS A 845 38.22 7.44 20.99
CA CYS A 845 38.19 6.78 19.69
C CYS A 845 39.50 6.92 18.91
N VAL A 846 39.90 8.14 18.56
CA VAL A 846 41.00 8.35 17.59
C VAL A 846 42.36 8.00 18.19
N GLN A 847 42.63 8.38 19.44
CA GLN A 847 43.88 8.04 20.11
C GLN A 847 44.06 6.52 20.26
N PRO A 848 43.09 5.75 20.79
CA PRO A 848 43.19 4.29 20.84
C PRO A 848 43.49 3.65 19.48
N VAL A 849 42.80 4.10 18.42
CA VAL A 849 43.05 3.63 17.04
C VAL A 849 44.48 3.94 16.60
N PHE A 850 44.96 5.17 16.82
CA PHE A 850 46.31 5.56 16.42
C PHE A 850 47.40 4.85 17.22
N GLU A 851 47.16 4.59 18.50
CA GLU A 851 48.07 3.79 19.33
C GLU A 851 48.18 2.36 18.80
N GLU A 852 47.08 1.74 18.40
CA GLU A 852 47.09 0.40 17.82
C GLU A 852 47.79 0.38 16.45
N LEU A 853 47.54 1.37 15.60
CA LEU A 853 48.25 1.52 14.33
C LEU A 853 49.77 1.73 14.51
N ARG A 854 50.19 2.45 15.55
CA ARG A 854 51.62 2.59 15.90
C ARG A 854 52.22 1.27 16.37
N ARG A 855 51.51 0.51 17.21
CA ARG A 855 51.97 -0.82 17.66
C ARG A 855 52.12 -1.79 16.50
N TYR A 856 51.20 -1.75 15.55
CA TYR A 856 51.25 -2.56 14.33
C TYR A 856 52.35 -2.11 13.34
N GLY A 857 52.85 -0.88 13.47
CA GLY A 857 53.85 -0.31 12.56
C GLY A 857 53.27 0.29 11.28
N ALA A 858 51.97 0.59 11.25
CA ALA A 858 51.28 1.21 10.10
C ALA A 858 51.41 2.73 10.05
N MET A 859 51.82 3.37 11.16
CA MET A 859 52.17 4.79 11.18
C MET A 859 53.66 4.90 10.83
N THR A 860 53.98 5.31 9.59
CA THR A 860 55.33 5.23 9.04
C THR A 860 56.34 6.18 9.73
N SER A 861 57.62 5.79 9.72
CA SER A 861 58.76 6.55 10.25
C SER A 861 59.42 7.49 9.22
N ASP A 862 58.90 7.54 7.99
CA ASP A 862 59.38 8.36 6.87
C ASP A 862 58.81 9.80 6.85
N GLY A 863 57.95 10.13 7.83
CA GLY A 863 57.42 11.47 8.04
C GLY A 863 56.20 11.84 7.18
N LYS A 864 55.67 10.94 6.36
CA LYS A 864 54.41 11.17 5.63
C LYS A 864 53.20 10.72 6.46
N PRO A 865 52.14 11.53 6.58
CA PRO A 865 50.92 11.12 7.28
C PRO A 865 50.19 10.01 6.51
N PRO A 866 49.72 8.93 7.16
CA PRO A 866 49.00 7.85 6.49
C PRO A 866 47.61 8.28 5.99
N ARG A 867 47.16 7.62 4.92
CA ARG A 867 45.79 7.71 4.41
C ARG A 867 44.85 6.84 5.26
N ILE A 868 43.81 7.47 5.82
CA ILE A 868 42.81 6.80 6.66
C ILE A 868 41.40 7.11 6.15
N TRP A 869 40.60 6.07 5.91
CA TRP A 869 39.17 6.18 5.65
C TRP A 869 38.37 5.83 6.90
N TRP A 870 37.55 6.77 7.36
CA TRP A 870 36.67 6.61 8.50
C TRP A 870 35.27 6.21 8.05
N ILE A 871 34.74 5.17 8.69
CA ILE A 871 33.38 4.69 8.50
C ILE A 871 32.72 4.59 9.87
N GLY A 872 31.82 5.51 10.21
CA GLY A 872 31.03 5.40 11.44
C GLY A 872 29.77 4.55 11.22
N SER A 873 29.43 3.68 12.17
CA SER A 873 28.13 2.99 12.18
C SER A 873 27.08 3.76 12.99
N GLY A 874 25.83 3.71 12.54
CA GLY A 874 24.67 4.32 13.16
C GLY A 874 24.89 5.78 13.53
N SER A 875 24.85 6.08 14.83
CA SER A 875 24.98 7.47 15.32
C SER A 875 26.39 8.04 15.16
N ALA A 876 27.41 7.21 14.93
CA ALA A 876 28.78 7.64 14.69
C ALA A 876 29.05 8.07 13.23
N ALA A 877 28.15 7.77 12.28
CA ALA A 877 28.36 7.97 10.84
C ALA A 877 28.67 9.41 10.41
N GLY A 878 28.32 10.42 11.22
CA GLY A 878 28.63 11.82 10.92
C GLY A 878 29.53 12.50 11.95
N PHE A 879 30.36 11.75 12.68
CA PHE A 879 31.35 12.33 13.60
C PHE A 879 32.59 12.85 12.87
N PRO A 880 33.11 14.02 13.27
CA PRO A 880 34.30 14.61 12.66
C PRO A 880 35.59 13.99 13.24
N PHE A 881 35.81 12.69 13.05
CA PHE A 881 37.04 11.99 13.47
C PHE A 881 38.33 12.72 13.06
N HIS A 882 38.36 13.33 11.87
CA HIS A 882 39.48 14.13 11.39
C HIS A 882 39.77 15.39 12.23
N ALA A 883 38.81 15.86 13.03
CA ALA A 883 38.93 17.06 13.87
C ALA A 883 39.25 16.72 15.33
N ALA A 884 39.34 15.44 15.68
CA ALA A 884 39.68 15.01 17.03
C ALA A 884 41.05 15.54 17.43
N THR A 885 41.14 16.21 18.57
CA THR A 885 42.35 16.87 19.08
C THR A 885 42.50 16.61 20.56
N SER A 886 43.73 16.41 21.03
CA SER A 886 43.97 16.29 22.46
C SER A 886 43.85 17.64 23.16
N ASP A 887 43.11 17.68 24.27
CA ASP A 887 43.03 18.88 25.13
C ASP A 887 44.34 19.11 25.92
N THR A 888 45.17 18.08 26.09
CA THR A 888 46.41 18.15 26.88
C THR A 888 47.67 18.31 26.04
N ARG A 889 47.63 17.87 24.78
CA ARG A 889 48.76 17.91 23.83
C ARG A 889 48.31 18.45 22.48
N PRO A 890 48.36 19.78 22.25
CA PRO A 890 47.88 20.41 21.02
C PRO A 890 48.61 19.96 19.74
N ASP A 891 49.79 19.34 19.87
CA ASP A 891 50.56 18.70 18.79
C ASP A 891 50.03 17.31 18.41
N GLN A 892 49.07 16.78 19.16
CA GLN A 892 48.43 15.49 18.92
C GLN A 892 46.97 15.68 18.52
N ASP A 893 46.76 15.71 17.21
CA ASP A 893 45.44 15.79 16.59
C ASP A 893 45.38 14.97 15.30
N ALA A 894 44.16 14.54 14.96
CA ALA A 894 43.91 13.65 13.84
C ALA A 894 44.30 14.28 12.49
N LEU A 895 44.03 15.59 12.32
CA LEU A 895 44.31 16.34 11.11
C LEU A 895 45.82 16.45 10.85
N SER A 896 46.63 16.66 11.89
CA SER A 896 48.09 16.75 11.77
C SER A 896 48.73 15.38 11.55
N LEU A 897 48.16 14.32 12.12
CA LEU A 897 48.76 12.98 12.12
C LEU A 897 48.28 12.07 10.98
N SER A 898 47.25 12.44 10.23
CA SER A 898 46.70 11.62 9.14
C SER A 898 46.16 12.47 8.00
N VAL A 899 45.95 11.84 6.84
CA VAL A 899 45.12 12.38 5.78
C VAL A 899 43.80 11.61 5.80
N SER A 900 42.78 12.21 6.40
CA SER A 900 41.50 11.57 6.65
C SER A 900 40.52 11.68 5.47
N SER A 901 39.72 10.66 5.27
CA SER A 901 38.63 10.60 4.30
C SER A 901 37.46 9.80 4.86
N TYR A 902 36.29 9.94 4.26
CA TYR A 902 35.07 9.30 4.71
C TYR A 902 34.46 8.48 3.59
N THR A 903 33.66 7.47 3.95
CA THR A 903 32.87 6.74 2.96
C THR A 903 31.67 6.10 3.67
N PRO A 904 30.50 5.99 3.00
CA PRO A 904 29.34 5.32 3.59
C PRO A 904 29.62 3.85 3.89
N SER A 905 30.42 3.15 3.09
CA SER A 905 30.70 1.72 3.27
C SER A 905 31.97 1.31 2.53
N ILE A 906 32.49 0.11 2.81
CA ILE A 906 33.65 -0.42 2.07
C ILE A 906 33.29 -0.63 0.61
N LYS A 907 32.06 -1.09 0.33
CA LYS A 907 31.52 -1.24 -1.02
C LYS A 907 31.50 0.09 -1.77
N ALA A 908 31.09 1.18 -1.12
CA ALA A 908 31.13 2.53 -1.71
C ALA A 908 32.56 3.01 -2.01
N LEU A 909 33.53 2.67 -1.17
CA LEU A 909 34.94 2.96 -1.42
C LEU A 909 35.49 2.17 -2.61
N LEU A 910 35.17 0.87 -2.69
CA LEU A 910 35.56 0.03 -3.83
C LEU A 910 34.96 0.55 -5.14
N HIS A 911 33.68 0.93 -5.12
CA HIS A 911 33.00 1.57 -6.26
C HIS A 911 33.73 2.87 -6.67
N ALA A 912 34.02 3.77 -5.74
CA ALA A 912 34.70 5.03 -6.03
C ALA A 912 36.10 4.83 -6.66
N ARG A 913 36.87 3.85 -6.18
CA ARG A 913 38.20 3.51 -6.73
C ARG A 913 38.12 2.88 -8.12
N GLN A 914 37.15 2.00 -8.33
CA GLN A 914 36.88 1.43 -9.65
C GLN A 914 36.55 2.53 -10.66
N ARG A 915 35.72 3.51 -10.26
CA ARG A 915 35.39 4.68 -11.08
C ARG A 915 36.61 5.56 -11.36
N SER A 916 37.45 5.84 -10.37
CA SER A 916 38.67 6.60 -10.62
C SER A 916 39.58 5.90 -11.63
N ASN A 917 39.80 4.59 -11.48
CA ASN A 917 40.61 3.82 -12.41
C ASN A 917 40.07 3.90 -13.85
N ARG A 918 38.74 3.80 -14.04
CA ARG A 918 38.10 3.97 -15.36
C ARG A 918 38.26 5.39 -15.91
N SER A 919 38.00 6.42 -15.12
CA SER A 919 38.16 7.83 -15.52
C SER A 919 39.62 8.14 -15.92
N ARG A 920 40.60 7.64 -15.15
CA ARG A 920 42.03 7.75 -15.47
C ARG A 920 42.40 7.03 -16.76
N ALA A 921 41.88 5.81 -16.97
CA ALA A 921 42.11 5.06 -18.19
C ALA A 921 41.51 5.77 -19.42
N LEU A 922 40.32 6.39 -19.27
CA LEU A 922 39.68 7.16 -20.33
C LEU A 922 40.51 8.40 -20.70
N ARG A 923 40.94 9.19 -19.70
CA ARG A 923 41.78 10.38 -19.91
C ARG A 923 43.08 10.05 -20.65
N ARG A 924 43.72 8.92 -20.30
CA ARG A 924 44.92 8.43 -21.02
C ARG A 924 44.62 8.04 -22.46
N LYS A 925 43.45 7.47 -22.75
CA LYS A 925 43.04 7.07 -24.12
C LYS A 925 42.69 8.28 -25.00
N THR A 926 42.03 9.29 -24.44
CA THR A 926 41.56 10.47 -25.20
C THR A 926 42.63 11.54 -25.40
N ASN A 927 43.82 11.38 -24.81
CA ASN A 927 44.88 12.39 -24.79
C ASN A 927 44.39 13.76 -24.28
N GLN A 928 43.35 13.76 -23.43
CA GLN A 928 42.82 14.96 -22.79
C GLN A 928 43.77 15.38 -21.66
N GLU A 929 44.59 16.38 -21.95
CA GLU A 929 45.48 17.01 -20.96
C GLU A 929 44.75 18.09 -20.13
N GLU A 930 43.65 18.65 -20.63
CA GLU A 930 42.91 19.75 -20.00
C GLU A 930 41.61 19.26 -19.32
N LEU A 931 41.47 19.53 -18.01
CA LEU A 931 40.27 19.19 -17.23
C LEU A 931 39.13 20.19 -17.51
N GLU A 932 37.88 19.71 -17.50
CA GLU A 932 36.69 20.56 -17.58
C GLU A 932 36.08 20.79 -16.20
N LEU A 933 36.06 22.06 -15.78
CA LEU A 933 35.45 22.54 -14.54
C LEU A 933 34.15 23.28 -14.83
N THR A 934 33.05 22.88 -14.20
CA THR A 934 31.80 23.68 -14.22
C THR A 934 31.52 24.24 -12.82
N ILE A 935 31.37 25.56 -12.73
CA ILE A 935 31.01 26.27 -11.49
C ILE A 935 29.54 26.66 -11.57
N VAL A 936 28.72 26.10 -10.67
CA VAL A 936 27.29 26.41 -10.52
C VAL A 936 27.12 27.34 -9.32
N THR A 937 26.54 28.52 -9.54
CA THR A 937 26.44 29.56 -8.49
C THR A 937 25.01 30.04 -8.28
N MET A 938 24.57 30.13 -7.02
CA MET A 938 23.30 30.72 -6.62
C MET A 938 23.53 31.85 -5.60
N GLU A 939 23.62 33.09 -6.05
CA GLU A 939 23.82 34.25 -5.15
C GLU A 939 22.51 34.67 -4.46
N THR A 940 21.39 34.50 -5.16
CA THR A 940 20.05 34.86 -4.68
C THR A 940 19.09 33.75 -5.03
N THR A 941 18.37 33.24 -4.04
CA THR A 941 17.43 32.12 -4.21
C THR A 941 16.00 32.54 -3.86
N PRO A 942 14.98 32.11 -4.62
CA PRO A 942 13.57 32.31 -4.27
C PRO A 942 13.20 31.67 -2.91
N GLY A 943 12.04 32.03 -2.34
CA GLY A 943 11.49 31.33 -1.16
C GLY A 943 12.09 31.72 0.21
N ASN A 944 12.37 33.01 0.44
CA ASN A 944 12.88 33.56 1.71
C ASN A 944 14.27 33.07 2.17
N HIS A 945 15.07 32.49 1.27
CA HIS A 945 16.46 32.14 1.57
C HIS A 945 17.33 33.40 1.65
N ALA A 946 18.30 33.41 2.57
CA ALA A 946 19.26 34.51 2.70
C ALA A 946 20.17 34.59 1.45
N PRO A 947 20.54 35.80 1.00
CA PRO A 947 21.50 35.95 -0.10
C PRO A 947 22.89 35.48 0.33
N LEU A 948 23.66 34.94 -0.62
CA LEU A 948 25.03 34.43 -0.42
C LEU A 948 26.04 35.32 -1.17
N PRO A 949 26.37 36.53 -0.66
CA PRO A 949 27.20 37.49 -1.38
C PRO A 949 28.63 36.98 -1.65
N ALA A 950 29.13 36.05 -0.85
CA ALA A 950 30.46 35.47 -0.99
C ALA A 950 30.62 34.57 -2.23
N VAL A 951 29.52 34.05 -2.78
CA VAL A 951 29.51 33.17 -3.96
C VAL A 951 30.18 33.83 -5.17
N ARG A 952 29.99 35.14 -5.35
CA ARG A 952 30.65 35.90 -6.43
C ARG A 952 32.18 35.86 -6.27
N LYS A 953 32.65 36.10 -5.03
CA LYS A 953 34.07 36.08 -4.69
C LYS A 953 34.65 34.67 -4.85
N GLU A 954 33.93 33.64 -4.42
CA GLU A 954 34.34 32.24 -4.59
C GLU A 954 34.59 31.89 -6.06
N LYS A 955 33.62 32.21 -6.92
CA LYS A 955 33.72 31.98 -8.36
C LYS A 955 34.88 32.74 -9.00
N GLU A 956 35.07 34.02 -8.67
CA GLU A 956 36.16 34.84 -9.22
C GLU A 956 37.54 34.27 -8.87
N VAL A 957 37.68 33.77 -7.64
CA VAL A 957 38.92 33.18 -7.15
C VAL A 957 39.23 31.87 -7.87
N ILE A 958 38.25 30.96 -7.94
CA ILE A 958 38.44 29.66 -8.61
C ILE A 958 38.75 29.87 -10.08
N ALA A 959 37.96 30.68 -10.78
CA ALA A 959 38.16 30.97 -12.20
C ALA A 959 39.53 31.62 -12.46
N GLY A 960 40.01 32.49 -11.56
CA GLY A 960 41.33 33.09 -11.65
C GLY A 960 42.48 32.08 -11.48
N LEU A 961 42.35 31.13 -10.56
CA LEU A 961 43.35 30.08 -10.31
C LEU A 961 43.44 29.06 -11.45
N THR A 962 42.31 28.76 -12.09
CA THR A 962 42.20 27.76 -13.17
C THR A 962 42.40 28.35 -14.56
N ASN A 963 42.48 29.68 -14.69
CA ASN A 963 42.57 30.37 -15.97
C ASN A 963 43.81 29.93 -16.78
N GLY A 964 43.59 29.55 -18.05
CA GLY A 964 44.65 29.07 -18.94
C GLY A 964 45.22 27.70 -18.59
N LYS A 965 44.64 27.00 -17.59
CA LYS A 965 45.01 25.64 -17.20
C LYS A 965 43.91 24.64 -17.46
N TRP A 966 42.66 25.00 -17.15
CA TRP A 966 41.46 24.17 -17.30
C TRP A 966 40.37 24.92 -18.03
N LYS A 967 39.51 24.18 -18.73
CA LYS A 967 38.32 24.72 -19.37
C LYS A 967 37.23 24.94 -18.32
N CYS A 968 37.00 26.21 -17.97
CA CYS A 968 36.03 26.61 -16.95
C CYS A 968 34.71 27.09 -17.57
N THR A 969 33.60 26.45 -17.21
CA THR A 969 32.22 26.87 -17.55
C THR A 969 31.55 27.43 -16.31
N HIS A 970 30.80 28.53 -16.43
CA HIS A 970 30.05 29.14 -15.34
C HIS A 970 28.55 29.07 -15.63
N LEU A 971 27.80 28.51 -14.67
CA LEU A 971 26.34 28.42 -14.70
C LEU A 971 25.75 29.28 -13.55
N PRO A 972 25.49 30.57 -13.80
CA PRO A 972 24.86 31.44 -12.80
C PRO A 972 23.36 31.16 -12.71
N GLN A 973 22.83 31.18 -11.47
CA GLN A 973 21.39 31.16 -11.18
C GLN A 973 20.68 30.03 -11.94
N SER A 974 21.16 28.80 -11.73
CA SER A 974 20.87 27.66 -12.60
C SER A 974 19.63 26.88 -12.16
N THR A 975 19.11 26.05 -13.08
CA THR A 975 18.05 25.08 -12.83
C THR A 975 18.64 23.73 -12.43
N SER A 976 17.84 22.87 -11.79
CA SER A 976 18.21 21.48 -11.50
C SER A 976 18.59 20.69 -12.76
N SER A 977 17.90 20.93 -13.88
CA SER A 977 18.18 20.27 -15.16
C SER A 977 19.56 20.62 -15.73
N LEU A 978 19.96 21.90 -15.70
CA LEU A 978 21.28 22.33 -16.16
C LEU A 978 22.39 21.87 -15.20
N ALA A 979 22.11 21.87 -13.90
CA ALA A 979 23.03 21.33 -12.90
C ALA A 979 23.26 19.82 -13.08
N LEU A 980 22.21 19.04 -13.36
CA LEU A 980 22.32 17.61 -13.72
C LEU A 980 23.15 17.41 -14.98
N GLN A 981 22.95 18.24 -16.01
CA GLN A 981 23.76 18.19 -17.22
C GLN A 981 25.24 18.48 -16.91
N ALA A 982 25.53 19.48 -16.07
CA ALA A 982 26.90 19.79 -15.65
C ALA A 982 27.57 18.60 -14.94
N VAL A 983 26.83 17.91 -14.07
CA VAL A 983 27.26 16.68 -13.39
C VAL A 983 27.64 15.59 -14.39
N THR A 984 26.89 15.42 -15.48
CA THR A 984 27.18 14.38 -16.48
C THR A 984 28.38 14.68 -17.39
N MET A 985 28.65 15.97 -17.65
CA MET A 985 29.54 16.40 -18.73
C MET A 985 30.91 16.90 -18.28
N SER A 986 31.10 17.19 -16.98
CA SER A 986 32.32 17.82 -16.46
C SER A 986 33.22 16.83 -15.72
N ASP A 987 34.54 17.07 -15.70
CA ASP A 987 35.46 16.33 -14.83
C ASP A 987 35.31 16.82 -13.38
N ILE A 988 35.14 18.12 -13.21
CA ILE A 988 34.97 18.78 -11.92
C ILE A 988 33.69 19.61 -11.93
N VAL A 989 32.87 19.47 -10.89
CA VAL A 989 31.72 20.36 -10.66
C VAL A 989 31.86 21.01 -9.29
N HIS A 990 31.75 22.33 -9.26
CA HIS A 990 31.75 23.12 -8.04
C HIS A 990 30.39 23.78 -7.85
N PHE A 991 29.69 23.45 -6.77
CA PHE A 991 28.43 24.06 -6.39
C PHE A 991 28.64 25.07 -5.29
N ALA A 992 28.26 26.33 -5.54
CA ALA A 992 28.23 27.41 -4.55
C ALA A 992 26.79 27.90 -4.41
N CYS A 993 26.03 27.26 -3.50
CA CYS A 993 24.59 27.46 -3.32
C CYS A 993 24.13 26.97 -1.93
N HIS A 994 22.83 27.15 -1.61
CA HIS A 994 22.26 26.56 -0.40
C HIS A 994 22.11 25.05 -0.54
N GLY A 995 22.46 24.33 0.52
CA GLY A 995 22.21 22.90 0.68
C GLY A 995 21.23 22.66 1.82
N VAL A 996 20.31 21.73 1.62
CA VAL A 996 19.31 21.34 2.62
C VAL A 996 19.43 19.84 2.86
N ALA A 997 19.71 19.47 4.11
CA ALA A 997 19.60 18.10 4.59
C ALA A 997 18.21 17.92 5.20
N ASP A 998 17.36 17.16 4.51
CA ASP A 998 16.02 16.86 5.01
C ASP A 998 16.12 15.86 6.17
N ARG A 999 15.43 16.16 7.27
CA ARG A 999 15.52 15.41 8.53
C ARG A 999 14.49 14.30 8.62
N ASP A 1000 13.37 14.46 7.94
CA ASP A 1000 12.26 13.53 8.01
C ASP A 1000 12.37 12.50 6.87
N ASP A 1001 12.77 12.95 5.68
CA ASP A 1001 13.05 12.10 4.51
C ASP A 1001 14.39 12.48 3.89
N PRO A 1002 15.50 11.82 4.27
CA PRO A 1002 16.83 12.10 3.73
C PRO A 1002 16.93 12.09 2.20
N SER A 1003 16.08 11.31 1.50
CA SER A 1003 16.04 11.34 0.04
C SER A 1003 15.58 12.70 -0.51
N GLN A 1004 14.83 13.49 0.24
CA GLN A 1004 14.44 14.85 -0.14
C GLN A 1004 15.55 15.88 0.13
N SER A 1005 16.72 15.48 0.63
CA SER A 1005 17.89 16.35 0.71
C SER A 1005 18.27 16.87 -0.68
N HIS A 1006 18.60 18.15 -0.78
CA HIS A 1006 18.77 18.81 -2.08
C HIS A 1006 19.70 20.02 -2.05
N LEU A 1007 20.21 20.38 -3.23
CA LEU A 1007 20.73 21.72 -3.48
C LEU A 1007 19.58 22.62 -3.96
N VAL A 1008 19.54 23.84 -3.41
CA VAL A 1008 18.53 24.84 -3.74
C VAL A 1008 18.99 25.63 -4.96
N LEU A 1009 18.16 25.56 -6.00
CA LEU A 1009 18.36 26.18 -7.31
C LEU A 1009 17.12 27.03 -7.65
N GLU A 1010 17.07 27.60 -8.86
CA GLU A 1010 15.90 28.37 -9.30
C GLU A 1010 15.36 27.87 -10.64
N LYS A 1011 14.06 28.04 -10.85
CA LYS A 1011 13.42 27.85 -12.16
C LYS A 1011 12.34 28.92 -12.39
N PRO A 1012 12.03 29.24 -13.66
CA PRO A 1012 10.88 30.10 -13.95
C PRO A 1012 9.57 29.39 -13.57
N THR A 1013 8.58 30.15 -13.10
CA THR A 1013 7.21 29.65 -12.89
C THR A 1013 6.57 29.21 -14.22
N LYS A 1014 5.51 28.39 -14.17
CA LYS A 1014 4.84 27.86 -15.38
C LYS A 1014 4.36 28.95 -16.35
N ASP A 1015 4.00 30.12 -15.84
CA ASP A 1015 3.58 31.30 -16.59
C ASP A 1015 4.75 32.24 -16.96
N GLY A 1016 5.98 31.93 -16.52
CA GLY A 1016 7.20 32.69 -16.75
C GLY A 1016 7.27 34.04 -16.03
N SER A 1017 6.30 34.36 -15.16
CA SER A 1017 6.16 35.69 -14.56
C SER A 1017 7.10 35.93 -13.37
N THR A 1018 7.46 34.87 -12.65
CA THR A 1018 8.32 34.93 -11.46
C THR A 1018 9.27 33.73 -11.41
N LYS A 1019 10.13 33.70 -10.38
CA LYS A 1019 11.04 32.59 -10.12
C LYS A 1019 10.58 31.82 -8.89
N GLU A 1020 10.63 30.49 -8.97
CA GLU A 1020 10.35 29.61 -7.85
C GLU A 1020 11.57 28.75 -7.51
N VAL A 1021 11.55 28.16 -6.31
CA VAL A 1021 12.61 27.26 -5.86
C VAL A 1021 12.60 26.02 -6.73
N ASP A 1022 13.77 25.70 -7.29
CA ASP A 1022 14.03 24.40 -7.91
C ASP A 1022 14.94 23.57 -7.00
N LYS A 1023 14.82 22.24 -7.05
CA LYS A 1023 15.54 21.35 -6.14
C LYS A 1023 16.29 20.30 -6.95
N LEU A 1024 17.60 20.21 -6.73
CA LEU A 1024 18.41 19.07 -7.19
C LEU A 1024 18.51 18.05 -6.05
N THR A 1025 17.73 16.98 -6.12
CA THR A 1025 17.52 16.02 -5.02
C THR A 1025 18.41 14.78 -5.10
N VAL A 1026 18.55 14.06 -4.00
CA VAL A 1026 19.25 12.76 -3.94
C VAL A 1026 18.71 11.74 -4.97
N PRO A 1027 17.38 11.51 -5.10
CA PRO A 1027 16.81 10.62 -6.12
C PRO A 1027 17.22 10.99 -7.55
N GLN A 1028 17.26 12.27 -7.89
CA GLN A 1028 17.67 12.72 -9.22
C GLN A 1028 19.13 12.36 -9.53
N LEU A 1029 20.01 12.41 -8.51
CA LEU A 1029 21.41 12.01 -8.64
C LEU A 1029 21.58 10.50 -8.70
N LEU A 1030 20.85 9.75 -7.86
CA LEU A 1030 20.89 8.27 -7.85
C LEU A 1030 20.30 7.66 -9.13
N ALA A 1031 19.45 8.40 -9.85
CA ALA A 1031 18.92 8.00 -11.15
C ALA A 1031 19.94 8.16 -12.30
N LEU A 1032 21.06 8.86 -12.08
CA LEU A 1032 22.12 8.97 -13.08
C LEU A 1032 22.79 7.61 -13.29
N THR A 1033 22.96 7.22 -14.55
CA THR A 1033 23.61 5.95 -14.92
C THR A 1033 24.78 6.20 -15.86
N ASN A 1034 25.78 5.33 -15.78
CA ASN A 1034 26.89 5.26 -16.74
C ASN A 1034 27.72 6.55 -16.87
N LEU A 1035 27.97 7.26 -15.77
CA LEU A 1035 28.89 8.41 -15.77
C LEU A 1035 30.33 7.91 -15.95
N GLN A 1036 31.01 8.39 -17.01
CA GLN A 1036 32.37 7.95 -17.39
C GLN A 1036 33.45 9.00 -17.08
N LYS A 1037 33.05 10.27 -16.95
CA LYS A 1037 33.94 11.43 -16.84
C LYS A 1037 34.08 12.01 -15.42
N PRO A 1038 33.02 12.11 -14.60
CA PRO A 1038 33.06 12.82 -13.32
C PRO A 1038 34.18 12.35 -12.39
N TRP A 1039 34.91 13.29 -11.82
CA TRP A 1039 36.04 13.02 -10.94
C TRP A 1039 35.90 13.72 -9.59
N ILE A 1040 35.73 15.04 -9.56
CA ILE A 1040 35.60 15.83 -8.31
C ILE A 1040 34.27 16.58 -8.27
N ALA A 1041 33.49 16.38 -7.21
CA ALA A 1041 32.38 17.27 -6.85
C ALA A 1041 32.78 18.08 -5.61
N PHE A 1042 32.79 19.40 -5.72
CA PHE A 1042 33.02 20.30 -4.59
C PHE A 1042 31.70 20.98 -4.23
N LEU A 1043 31.19 20.69 -3.04
CA LEU A 1043 29.94 21.23 -2.52
C LEU A 1043 30.23 22.35 -1.51
N SER A 1044 30.36 23.57 -2.01
CA SER A 1044 30.33 24.80 -1.20
C SER A 1044 28.89 25.15 -0.84
N ALA A 1045 28.25 24.21 -0.15
CA ALA A 1045 26.86 24.26 0.27
C ALA A 1045 26.74 23.61 1.64
N CYS A 1046 25.84 24.16 2.46
CA CYS A 1046 25.64 23.76 3.86
C CYS A 1046 25.11 22.32 4.00
N THR A 1047 25.64 21.57 4.97
CA THR A 1047 25.11 20.26 5.42
C THR A 1047 25.00 19.21 4.32
N THR A 1048 25.92 19.21 3.36
CA THR A 1048 25.89 18.31 2.20
C THR A 1048 26.46 16.92 2.44
N ALA A 1049 27.13 16.71 3.57
CA ALA A 1049 27.74 15.45 3.98
C ALA A 1049 27.19 14.93 5.32
N SER A 1050 25.96 15.31 5.68
CA SER A 1050 25.38 14.97 6.98
C SER A 1050 23.97 14.39 6.88
N MET A 1051 23.69 13.43 7.75
CA MET A 1051 22.37 12.84 7.97
C MET A 1051 21.58 13.60 9.02
N GLY A 1052 20.39 14.05 8.64
CA GLY A 1052 19.41 14.71 9.50
C GLY A 1052 18.64 13.77 10.43
N THR A 1053 18.75 12.45 10.23
CA THR A 1053 18.03 11.41 10.98
C THR A 1053 18.97 10.35 11.55
N PHE A 1054 18.61 9.83 12.73
CA PHE A 1054 19.32 8.73 13.39
C PHE A 1054 19.01 7.37 12.75
N ARG A 1055 17.78 7.16 12.28
CA ARG A 1055 17.31 5.84 11.84
C ARG A 1055 17.88 5.41 10.49
N LEU A 1056 18.39 6.34 9.70
CA LEU A 1056 19.03 6.09 8.41
C LEU A 1056 20.52 6.48 8.42
N GLY A 1057 21.13 6.59 9.60
CA GLY A 1057 22.53 7.00 9.73
C GLY A 1057 23.52 6.10 8.98
N ASP A 1058 23.21 4.81 8.88
CA ASP A 1058 24.01 3.82 8.15
C ASP A 1058 23.82 3.83 6.63
N GLU A 1059 22.85 4.58 6.10
CA GLU A 1059 22.56 4.59 4.65
C GLU A 1059 23.38 5.59 3.86
N GLY A 1060 23.89 6.66 4.49
CA GLY A 1060 24.68 7.68 3.77
C GLY A 1060 23.90 8.46 2.70
N LEU A 1061 22.57 8.55 2.80
CA LEU A 1061 21.65 9.19 1.84
C LEU A 1061 21.71 10.73 1.83
N HIS A 1062 22.91 11.31 1.77
CA HIS A 1062 23.12 12.76 1.67
C HIS A 1062 23.70 13.10 0.29
N MET A 1063 23.71 14.38 -0.06
CA MET A 1063 24.22 14.86 -1.35
C MET A 1063 25.62 14.32 -1.68
N SER A 1064 26.53 14.29 -0.69
CA SER A 1064 27.90 13.79 -0.93
C SER A 1064 27.94 12.29 -1.24
N GLY A 1065 27.13 11.47 -0.55
CA GLY A 1065 27.04 10.03 -0.80
C GLY A 1065 26.36 9.76 -2.14
N ALA A 1066 25.30 10.49 -2.45
CA ALA A 1066 24.59 10.40 -3.73
C ALA A 1066 25.51 10.72 -4.93
N LEU A 1067 26.36 11.74 -4.84
CA LEU A 1067 27.33 12.06 -5.90
C LEU A 1067 28.45 11.02 -6.01
N GLN A 1068 28.91 10.47 -4.89
CA GLN A 1068 29.88 9.37 -4.89
C GLN A 1068 29.31 8.14 -5.62
N ILE A 1069 28.04 7.80 -5.36
CA ILE A 1069 27.37 6.68 -6.04
C ILE A 1069 27.04 7.02 -7.50
N ALA A 1070 26.65 8.25 -7.81
CA ALA A 1070 26.37 8.67 -9.19
C ALA A 1070 27.60 8.52 -10.10
N GLY A 1071 28.82 8.65 -9.55
CA GLY A 1071 30.05 8.31 -10.26
C GLY A 1071 31.26 9.18 -9.94
N PHE A 1072 31.14 10.19 -9.07
CA PHE A 1072 32.30 10.98 -8.66
C PHE A 1072 33.25 10.16 -7.79
N SER A 1073 34.53 10.15 -8.16
CA SER A 1073 35.56 9.48 -7.36
C SER A 1073 35.84 10.22 -6.05
N HIS A 1074 35.69 11.55 -6.06
CA HIS A 1074 35.94 12.42 -4.91
C HIS A 1074 34.80 13.42 -4.75
N VAL A 1075 34.31 13.56 -3.52
CA VAL A 1075 33.31 14.53 -3.14
C VAL A 1075 33.78 15.28 -1.91
N ILE A 1076 33.85 16.61 -2.02
CA ILE A 1076 34.12 17.50 -0.89
C ILE A 1076 32.78 18.09 -0.47
N GLY A 1077 32.39 17.88 0.78
CA GLY A 1077 31.12 18.37 1.33
C GLY A 1077 31.25 18.77 2.79
N SER A 1078 30.19 19.38 3.33
CA SER A 1078 30.18 19.92 4.69
C SER A 1078 29.30 19.11 5.65
N LEU A 1079 29.80 18.83 6.86
CA LEU A 1079 29.07 18.12 7.93
C LEU A 1079 27.99 18.99 8.60
N TRP A 1080 28.13 20.31 8.55
CA TRP A 1080 27.19 21.30 9.11
C TRP A 1080 27.28 22.62 8.32
N PRO A 1081 26.37 23.58 8.54
CA PRO A 1081 26.42 24.89 7.89
C PRO A 1081 27.73 25.62 8.14
N VAL A 1082 28.32 26.18 7.07
CA VAL A 1082 29.61 26.90 7.13
C VAL A 1082 29.36 28.38 6.87
N GLU A 1083 30.15 29.24 7.52
CA GLU A 1083 30.12 30.68 7.24
C GLU A 1083 30.65 30.96 5.83
N ASP A 1084 29.97 31.86 5.12
CA ASP A 1084 30.21 32.22 3.72
C ASP A 1084 31.68 32.59 3.40
N ASP A 1085 32.36 33.31 4.30
CA ASP A 1085 33.75 33.72 4.13
C ASP A 1085 34.74 32.56 4.27
N VAL A 1086 34.47 31.63 5.20
CA VAL A 1086 35.25 30.41 5.41
C VAL A 1086 35.14 29.47 4.20
N GLY A 1087 33.96 29.35 3.60
CA GLY A 1087 33.75 28.57 2.38
C GLY A 1087 34.67 29.01 1.24
N VAL A 1088 34.74 30.33 0.98
CA VAL A 1088 35.65 30.93 -0.01
C VAL A 1088 37.12 30.60 0.29
N GLU A 1089 37.51 30.63 1.57
CA GLU A 1089 38.89 30.39 1.98
C GLU A 1089 39.30 28.93 1.76
N ILE A 1090 38.45 27.98 2.16
CA ILE A 1090 38.65 26.55 1.91
C ILE A 1090 38.71 26.27 0.42
N ALA A 1091 37.75 26.77 -0.37
CA ALA A 1091 37.73 26.55 -1.82
C ALA A 1091 39.00 27.11 -2.49
N ARG A 1092 39.40 28.33 -2.15
CA ARG A 1092 40.66 28.92 -2.62
C ARG A 1092 41.85 28.02 -2.32
N ALA A 1093 42.04 27.67 -1.05
CA ALA A 1093 43.19 26.90 -0.61
C ALA A 1093 43.20 25.50 -1.23
N PHE A 1094 42.03 24.87 -1.39
CA PHE A 1094 41.88 23.58 -2.05
C PHE A 1094 42.37 23.64 -3.50
N TYR A 1095 41.86 24.57 -4.32
CA TYR A 1095 42.27 24.69 -5.72
C TYR A 1095 43.72 25.17 -5.88
N GLU A 1096 44.23 26.04 -4.98
CA GLU A 1096 45.65 26.42 -4.94
C GLU A 1096 46.55 25.19 -4.77
N ASN A 1097 46.22 24.32 -3.80
CA ASN A 1097 46.98 23.09 -3.54
C ASN A 1097 46.82 22.06 -4.66
N LEU A 1098 45.61 21.91 -5.21
CA LEU A 1098 45.34 20.95 -6.29
C LEU A 1098 46.08 21.31 -7.59
N ILE A 1099 46.22 22.61 -7.88
CA ILE A 1099 46.88 23.13 -9.10
C ILE A 1099 48.39 23.31 -8.91
N GLY A 1100 48.85 23.57 -7.69
CA GLY A 1100 50.24 23.90 -7.36
C GLY A 1100 51.23 22.73 -7.49
N VAL A 1101 50.75 21.51 -7.73
CA VAL A 1101 51.57 20.30 -7.85
C VAL A 1101 51.91 20.04 -9.32
N VAL A 1102 53.13 19.56 -9.59
CA VAL A 1102 53.76 19.47 -10.92
C VAL A 1102 52.80 18.93 -12.00
N PRO A 1103 52.69 19.58 -13.18
CA PRO A 1103 51.85 19.11 -14.29
C PRO A 1103 52.18 17.65 -14.65
N GLY A 1104 51.21 16.75 -14.48
CA GLY A 1104 51.35 15.30 -14.68
C GLY A 1104 51.10 14.42 -13.44
N SER A 1105 50.79 15.00 -12.28
CA SER A 1105 50.73 14.30 -10.97
C SER A 1105 49.43 14.45 -10.18
N VAL A 1106 48.35 14.99 -10.75
CA VAL A 1106 47.06 15.09 -10.02
C VAL A 1106 46.40 13.70 -9.98
N ASP A 1107 46.68 12.96 -8.92
CA ASP A 1107 46.13 11.64 -8.61
C ASP A 1107 45.06 11.71 -7.50
N ASP A 1108 44.47 10.56 -7.16
CA ASP A 1108 43.41 10.46 -6.16
C ASP A 1108 43.87 10.87 -4.75
N GLU A 1109 45.15 10.62 -4.42
CA GLU A 1109 45.74 10.96 -3.12
C GLU A 1109 45.85 12.48 -2.94
N MET A 1110 46.19 13.19 -4.02
CA MET A 1110 46.33 14.64 -4.02
C MET A 1110 45.02 15.38 -3.70
N VAL A 1111 43.85 14.83 -4.03
CA VAL A 1111 42.56 15.48 -3.76
C VAL A 1111 42.30 15.57 -2.25
N ALA A 1112 42.50 14.45 -1.53
CA ALA A 1112 42.33 14.44 -0.08
C ALA A 1112 43.41 15.26 0.63
N PHE A 1113 44.65 15.23 0.12
CA PHE A 1113 45.74 16.07 0.62
C PHE A 1113 45.45 17.56 0.44
N ALA A 1114 44.96 17.98 -0.73
CA ALA A 1114 44.61 19.37 -1.00
C ALA A 1114 43.54 19.90 -0.03
N LEU A 1115 42.54 19.07 0.32
CA LEU A 1115 41.54 19.44 1.33
C LEU A 1115 42.16 19.53 2.72
N ARG A 1116 43.01 18.57 3.11
CA ARG A 1116 43.71 18.60 4.40
C ARG A 1116 44.50 19.90 4.57
N GLU A 1117 45.32 20.26 3.58
CA GLU A 1117 46.12 21.49 3.63
C GLU A 1117 45.24 22.75 3.67
N ALA A 1118 44.12 22.76 2.94
CA ALA A 1118 43.14 23.83 3.03
C ALA A 1118 42.57 23.97 4.45
N VAL A 1119 42.16 22.86 5.07
CA VAL A 1119 41.63 22.86 6.44
C VAL A 1119 42.70 23.30 7.46
N ILE A 1120 43.96 22.86 7.31
CA ILE A 1120 45.08 23.30 8.16
C ILE A 1120 45.30 24.82 8.03
N LYS A 1121 45.26 25.36 6.82
CA LYS A 1121 45.41 26.80 6.56
C LYS A 1121 44.30 27.61 7.24
N VAL A 1122 43.04 27.18 7.14
CA VAL A 1122 41.91 27.84 7.83
C VAL A 1122 42.00 27.68 9.34
N ARG A 1123 42.46 26.53 9.85
CA ARG A 1123 42.72 26.33 11.28
C ARG A 1123 43.75 27.32 11.82
N GLN A 1124 44.76 27.69 11.05
CA GLN A 1124 45.74 28.71 11.47
C GLN A 1124 45.11 30.10 11.63
N HIS A 1125 44.11 30.44 10.82
CA HIS A 1125 43.35 31.69 10.97
C HIS A 1125 42.31 31.63 12.10
N TYR A 1126 41.75 30.45 12.40
CA TYR A 1126 40.71 30.26 13.41
C TYR A 1126 41.02 29.12 14.40
N PRO A 1127 42.12 29.17 15.17
CA PRO A 1127 42.62 28.04 15.96
C PRO A 1127 41.65 27.58 17.06
N SER A 1128 40.92 28.52 17.68
CA SER A 1128 39.98 28.23 18.77
C SER A 1128 38.57 27.86 18.30
N SER A 1129 38.29 27.90 16.99
CA SER A 1129 36.95 27.73 16.42
C SER A 1129 36.91 26.50 15.52
N TRP A 1130 36.99 25.31 16.11
CA TRP A 1130 37.02 24.05 15.36
C TRP A 1130 35.81 23.84 14.45
N THR A 1131 34.65 24.36 14.85
CA THR A 1131 33.43 24.34 14.02
C THR A 1131 33.56 25.11 12.70
N ARG A 1132 34.51 26.05 12.58
CA ARG A 1132 34.77 26.77 11.32
C ARG A 1132 35.62 25.98 10.35
N TRP A 1133 36.74 25.41 10.82
CA TRP A 1133 37.68 24.74 9.92
C TRP A 1133 37.35 23.26 9.68
N ALA A 1134 36.73 22.56 10.64
CA ALA A 1134 36.47 21.12 10.58
C ALA A 1134 35.20 20.71 9.81
N ALA A 1135 34.49 21.67 9.22
CA ALA A 1135 33.20 21.37 8.60
C ALA A 1135 33.34 20.55 7.32
N TYR A 1136 34.39 20.80 6.52
CA TYR A 1136 34.58 20.15 5.24
C TYR A 1136 35.28 18.80 5.36
N ILE A 1137 34.72 17.80 4.68
CA ILE A 1137 35.28 16.46 4.60
C ILE A 1137 35.45 16.01 3.15
N HIS A 1138 36.44 15.14 2.94
CA HIS A 1138 36.64 14.42 1.69
C HIS A 1138 35.97 13.05 1.80
N SER A 1139 35.08 12.73 0.86
CA SER A 1139 34.45 11.42 0.70
C SER A 1139 34.80 10.84 -0.66
N GLY A 1140 35.38 9.64 -0.74
CA GLY A 1140 35.82 9.12 -2.04
C GLY A 1140 37.00 8.15 -2.00
N ALA A 1141 37.55 7.91 -3.19
CA ALA A 1141 38.63 6.97 -3.50
C ALA A 1141 39.89 7.16 -2.65
#